data_AF-A0A7Y5HG42-F1
#
_entry.id   AF-A0A7Y5HG42-F1
#
_cell.length_a   1.000
_cell.length_b   1.000
_cell.length_c   1.000
_cell.angle_alpha   90.00
_cell.angle_beta   90.00
_cell.angle_gamma   90.00
#
_symmetry.space_group_name_H-M   'P 1'
#
loop_
_entity.id
_entity.type
_entity.pdbx_description
1 polymer ?
#
loop_
_entity_poly.entity_id
_entity_poly.type
_entity_poly.pdbx_seq_one_letter_code
_entity_poly.pdbx_strand_id
1 'polypeptide(L)'
;MTRKRLEDELQNEIGLRRQAGEGLLERGMLVEAGREFRLLLELDPKAESIRVKLKTIDEKLAHKRTLVNDIRTLIAGLKFEEAIAMWDKAPPDLREEALGKQVEHLRSVTVPSLKLCDQGDLYNEQGRVEEAVSAFQDALRIDENCERARHGLSDAEQKLHRIDTMLKEGYELALRQEYKEAIDTLRPILTMYPNHPRAVKSIVDACQAIAQDRRQNGDLKSALKAYAQAHEVDPQNRSIAKLYDEMTDLHDKEAALLDRAAQATARGNPGEAISYWQDILRINPANTEAAKALMQLKSQRGRRSVKLVVVLVVLAALAWVGYQGVSEFLIYHEATSQREARNYDKALELLEGRVFYFYKEEVPELQRICKRDAYEQKADTLYEAGGDVKAVLEYYDMAIRACTPEEETLKAQYELKKVLVEAGHQMAEGEKSITAEAWEEAVKAFSLAYNIADKLRKVPEAQKLAEKANYSKLFGNYCLAATKAETQEEALKHLLPAQDLRPDNEWVKKQLEKRGYDPNKFKNALGEAVSLLDKPYDPENAKKAVELIKKAQGSGLNNERAITLLNFALDAEFCAENGMVLVNHYDPKNEAMKWTNRERRLAFCVDRFEYVEKDAKLPKVNVSWVEARQICLDAGKDLCSFAHWQEACKAKSLGAIYPFGEEAKGDECNWQSEGPEAPGSRPKCVNTIGAYDMSGNVAEWTRPNDMPDGEKAPAQANIGGGHFKSGPKDATCWSDVTASAAGKKPEIGFRCCKILPGLPKQ
;
A
#
# COMPACT_ATOMS: atom_id res chain seq x y z
N MET A 1 -59.74 2.01 72.42
CA MET A 1 -58.44 1.32 72.26
C MET A 1 -57.68 1.50 73.57
N THR A 2 -57.27 0.42 74.24
CA THR A 2 -56.58 0.50 75.54
C THR A 2 -55.15 1.00 75.35
N ARG A 3 -54.64 1.84 76.26
CA ARG A 3 -53.28 2.41 76.23
C ARG A 3 -52.19 1.36 75.95
N LYS A 4 -52.31 0.19 76.57
CA LYS A 4 -51.41 -0.96 76.38
C LYS A 4 -51.36 -1.44 74.93
N ARG A 5 -52.51 -1.48 74.23
CA ARG A 5 -52.59 -1.90 72.83
C ARG A 5 -51.89 -0.92 71.88
N LEU A 6 -52.00 0.38 72.15
CA LEU A 6 -51.27 1.42 71.42
C LEU A 6 -49.76 1.34 71.65
N GLU A 7 -49.33 1.05 72.88
CA GLU A 7 -47.92 0.83 73.22
C GLU A 7 -47.36 -0.43 72.51
N ASP A 8 -48.13 -1.52 72.45
CA ASP A 8 -47.75 -2.76 71.74
C ASP A 8 -47.66 -2.54 70.21
N GLU A 9 -48.62 -1.84 69.61
CA GLU A 9 -48.62 -1.51 68.17
C GLU A 9 -47.43 -0.60 67.80
N LEU A 10 -47.09 0.37 68.65
CA LEU A 10 -45.91 1.25 68.46
C LEU A 10 -44.58 0.47 68.53
N GLN A 11 -44.43 -0.43 69.50
CA GLN A 11 -43.22 -1.25 69.62
C GLN A 11 -43.04 -2.21 68.43
N ASN A 12 -44.14 -2.74 67.91
CA ASN A 12 -44.11 -3.58 66.71
C ASN A 12 -43.63 -2.77 65.48
N GLU A 13 -44.17 -1.57 65.27
CA GLU A 13 -43.77 -0.68 64.17
C GLU A 13 -42.28 -0.28 64.28
N ILE A 14 -41.78 0.02 65.49
CA ILE A 14 -40.35 0.30 65.73
C ILE A 14 -39.49 -0.91 65.34
N GLY A 15 -39.90 -2.12 65.73
CA GLY A 15 -39.20 -3.36 65.39
C GLY A 15 -39.15 -3.62 63.88
N LEU A 16 -40.28 -3.45 63.19
CA LEU A 16 -40.38 -3.61 61.73
C LEU A 16 -39.50 -2.61 60.99
N ARG A 17 -39.53 -1.32 61.37
CA ARG A 17 -38.69 -0.30 60.74
C ARG A 17 -37.21 -0.50 61.00
N ARG A 18 -36.84 -0.97 62.20
CA ARG A 18 -35.44 -1.30 62.51
C ARG A 18 -34.94 -2.40 61.58
N GLN A 19 -35.70 -3.49 61.46
CA GLN A 19 -35.35 -4.61 60.60
C GLN A 19 -35.30 -4.20 59.12
N ALA A 20 -36.23 -3.35 58.67
CA ALA A 20 -36.23 -2.81 57.31
C ALA A 20 -34.99 -1.95 57.03
N GLY A 21 -34.66 -1.01 57.93
CA GLY A 21 -33.48 -0.15 57.80
C GLY A 21 -32.17 -0.91 57.86
N GLU A 22 -32.06 -1.91 58.74
CA GLU A 22 -30.88 -2.78 58.83
C GLU A 22 -30.74 -3.67 57.58
N GLY A 23 -31.83 -4.28 57.12
CA GLY A 23 -31.80 -5.06 55.88
C GLY A 23 -31.54 -4.23 54.62
N LEU A 24 -31.88 -2.94 54.62
CA LEU A 24 -31.49 -2.01 53.54
C LEU A 24 -30.01 -1.63 53.64
N LEU A 25 -29.50 -1.41 54.85
CA LEU A 25 -28.09 -1.10 55.08
C LEU A 25 -27.17 -2.27 54.71
N GLU A 26 -27.56 -3.50 55.04
CA GLU A 26 -26.85 -4.73 54.63
C GLU A 26 -26.79 -4.90 53.11
N ARG A 27 -27.82 -4.43 52.40
CA ARG A 27 -27.87 -4.40 50.94
C ARG A 27 -27.17 -3.18 50.31
N GLY A 28 -26.55 -2.33 51.12
CA GLY A 28 -25.83 -1.13 50.64
C GLY A 28 -26.73 0.02 50.19
N MET A 29 -28.03 -0.03 50.47
CA MET A 29 -29.03 0.98 50.10
C MET A 29 -29.02 2.14 51.10
N LEU A 30 -27.95 2.94 51.08
CA LEU A 30 -27.66 3.96 52.10
C LEU A 30 -28.74 5.06 52.21
N VAL A 31 -29.37 5.44 51.09
CA VAL A 31 -30.38 6.51 51.07
C VAL A 31 -31.68 6.03 51.73
N GLU A 32 -32.11 4.83 51.37
CA GLU A 32 -33.32 4.17 51.87
C GLU A 32 -33.15 3.77 53.33
N ALA A 33 -31.99 3.20 53.70
CA ALA A 33 -31.65 2.90 55.09
C ALA A 33 -31.64 4.17 55.94
N GLY A 34 -31.05 5.26 55.44
CA GLY A 34 -31.06 6.56 56.12
C GLY A 34 -32.48 7.13 56.29
N ARG A 35 -33.38 6.90 55.33
CA ARG A 35 -34.79 7.30 55.45
C ARG A 35 -35.53 6.51 56.54
N GLU A 36 -35.39 5.19 56.58
CA GLU A 36 -36.02 4.36 57.60
C GLU A 36 -35.48 4.67 59.01
N PHE A 37 -34.18 4.91 59.14
CA PHE A 37 -33.59 5.30 60.43
C PHE A 37 -34.05 6.68 60.92
N ARG A 38 -34.29 7.64 60.02
CA ARG A 38 -34.88 8.95 60.39
C ARG A 38 -36.33 8.78 60.87
N LEU A 39 -37.15 8.02 60.15
CA LEU A 39 -38.53 7.70 60.57
C LEU A 39 -38.57 6.94 61.90
N LEU A 40 -37.61 6.04 62.13
CA LEU A 40 -37.48 5.34 63.40
C LEU A 40 -37.15 6.30 64.54
N LEU A 41 -36.27 7.28 64.33
CA LEU A 41 -35.92 8.29 65.34
C LEU A 41 -37.08 9.26 65.68
N GLU A 42 -38.06 9.40 64.79
CA GLU A 42 -39.31 10.12 65.10
C GLU A 42 -40.20 9.32 66.07
N LEU A 43 -40.20 7.99 65.97
CA LEU A 43 -40.96 7.07 66.82
C LEU A 43 -40.25 6.73 68.14
N ASP A 44 -38.91 6.63 68.11
CA ASP A 44 -38.05 6.38 69.27
C ASP A 44 -36.84 7.33 69.28
N PRO A 45 -37.01 8.56 69.81
CA PRO A 45 -35.94 9.56 69.84
C PRO A 45 -34.73 9.16 70.69
N LYS A 46 -34.83 8.14 71.56
CA LYS A 46 -33.77 7.72 72.49
C LYS A 46 -32.88 6.59 71.93
N ALA A 47 -33.15 6.12 70.71
CA ALA A 47 -32.38 5.06 70.06
C ALA A 47 -30.97 5.53 69.61
N GLU A 48 -30.02 5.58 70.55
CA GLU A 48 -28.66 6.08 70.31
C GLU A 48 -27.89 5.26 69.26
N SER A 49 -28.08 3.94 69.22
CA SER A 49 -27.45 3.07 68.23
C SER A 49 -27.85 3.40 66.79
N ILE A 50 -29.08 3.87 66.58
CA ILE A 50 -29.59 4.28 65.27
C ILE A 50 -29.05 5.66 64.88
N ARG A 51 -28.85 6.57 65.84
CA ARG A 51 -28.20 7.88 65.58
C ARG A 51 -26.78 7.72 65.07
N VAL A 52 -26.00 6.81 65.68
CA VAL A 52 -24.63 6.52 65.23
C VAL A 52 -24.63 5.95 63.81
N LYS A 53 -25.49 4.96 63.52
CA LYS A 53 -25.64 4.40 62.16
C LYS A 53 -26.02 5.47 61.14
N LEU A 54 -26.97 6.34 61.47
CA LEU A 54 -27.41 7.43 60.60
C LEU A 54 -26.29 8.43 60.33
N LYS A 55 -25.50 8.80 61.35
CA LYS A 55 -24.33 9.69 61.18
C LYS A 55 -23.31 9.09 60.22
N THR A 56 -22.98 7.80 60.35
CA THR A 56 -22.07 7.11 59.43
C THR A 56 -22.63 7.06 58.00
N ILE A 57 -23.94 6.84 57.84
CA ILE A 57 -24.60 6.88 56.53
C ILE A 57 -24.49 8.29 55.91
N ASP A 58 -24.75 9.34 56.68
CA ASP A 58 -24.69 10.72 56.20
C ASP A 58 -23.26 11.13 55.80
N GLU A 59 -22.24 10.73 56.57
CA GLU A 59 -20.82 10.92 56.23
C GLU A 59 -20.43 10.21 54.92
N LYS A 60 -20.86 8.96 54.74
CA LYS A 60 -20.65 8.21 53.48
C LYS A 60 -21.35 8.87 52.30
N LEU A 61 -22.59 9.34 52.48
CA LEU A 61 -23.34 10.04 51.43
C LEU A 61 -22.70 11.38 51.07
N ALA A 62 -22.13 12.10 52.03
CA ALA A 62 -21.38 13.32 51.78
C ALA A 62 -20.11 13.04 50.96
N HIS A 63 -19.34 12.02 51.33
CA HIS A 63 -18.13 11.63 50.60
C HIS A 63 -18.44 11.12 49.19
N LYS A 64 -19.54 10.37 49.01
CA LYS A 64 -20.04 9.97 47.69
C LYS A 64 -20.31 11.19 46.79
N ARG A 65 -20.97 12.23 47.33
CA ARG A 65 -21.27 13.46 46.58
C ARG A 65 -20.01 14.20 46.14
N THR A 66 -19.02 14.35 47.03
CA THR A 66 -17.77 15.03 46.67
C THR A 66 -17.03 14.27 45.58
N LEU A 67 -16.85 12.95 45.74
CA LEU A 67 -16.18 12.11 44.76
C LEU A 67 -16.84 12.17 43.37
N VAL A 68 -18.17 12.03 43.31
CA VAL A 68 -18.93 12.10 42.06
C VAL A 68 -18.77 13.47 41.39
N ASN A 69 -18.80 14.56 42.16
CA ASN A 69 -18.60 15.90 41.63
C ASN A 69 -17.18 16.13 41.12
N ASP A 70 -16.16 15.63 41.81
CA ASP A 70 -14.76 15.74 41.39
C ASP A 70 -14.53 14.99 40.07
N ILE A 71 -15.04 13.76 39.95
CA ILE A 71 -14.95 12.98 38.70
C ILE A 71 -15.70 13.69 37.56
N ARG A 72 -16.91 14.19 37.80
CA ARG A 72 -17.65 14.98 36.78
C ARG A 72 -16.90 16.25 36.38
N THR A 73 -16.21 16.90 37.31
CA THR A 73 -15.39 18.09 37.04
C THR A 73 -14.20 17.73 36.15
N LEU A 74 -13.54 16.59 36.41
CA LEU A 74 -12.46 16.09 35.56
C LEU A 74 -12.95 15.75 34.15
N ILE A 75 -14.11 15.09 34.02
CA ILE A 75 -14.72 14.78 32.73
C ILE A 75 -15.08 16.07 31.96
N ALA A 76 -15.70 17.03 32.63
CA ALA A 76 -16.03 18.33 32.03
C ALA A 76 -14.77 19.11 31.61
N GLY A 77 -13.66 18.93 32.33
CA GLY A 77 -12.36 19.47 31.99
C GLY A 77 -11.57 18.67 30.94
N LEU A 78 -12.17 17.65 30.31
CA LEU A 78 -11.53 16.75 29.33
C LEU A 78 -10.33 15.94 29.89
N LYS A 79 -10.20 15.85 31.21
CA LYS A 79 -9.15 15.09 31.92
C LYS A 79 -9.59 13.65 32.14
N PHE A 80 -9.86 12.94 31.05
CA PHE A 80 -10.52 11.64 31.10
C PHE A 80 -9.71 10.56 31.82
N GLU A 81 -8.39 10.54 31.66
CA GLU A 81 -7.52 9.55 32.30
C GLU A 81 -7.42 9.76 33.81
N GLU A 82 -7.38 11.03 34.26
CA GLU A 82 -7.45 11.39 35.68
C GLU A 82 -8.82 10.98 36.26
N ALA A 83 -9.91 11.18 35.52
CA ALA A 83 -11.27 10.79 35.93
C ALA A 83 -11.39 9.25 36.08
N ILE A 84 -10.87 8.49 35.11
CA ILE A 84 -10.84 7.03 35.13
C ILE A 84 -10.02 6.54 36.34
N ALA A 85 -8.83 7.11 36.57
CA ALA A 85 -7.98 6.71 37.69
C ALA A 85 -8.62 7.02 39.05
N MET A 86 -9.36 8.12 39.17
CA MET A 86 -10.10 8.48 40.38
C MET A 86 -11.29 7.52 40.61
N TRP A 87 -12.01 7.15 39.55
CA TRP A 87 -13.07 6.14 39.60
C TRP A 87 -12.56 4.75 40.00
N ASP A 88 -11.42 4.31 39.47
CA ASP A 88 -10.84 3.00 39.77
C ASP A 88 -10.43 2.86 41.25
N LYS A 89 -9.99 3.97 41.87
CA LYS A 89 -9.66 4.04 43.30
C LYS A 89 -10.89 4.15 44.20
N ALA A 90 -12.07 4.47 43.65
CA ALA A 90 -13.28 4.65 44.44
C ALA A 90 -13.80 3.32 45.00
N PRO A 91 -14.15 3.24 46.30
CA PRO A 91 -14.83 2.09 46.88
C PRO A 91 -16.15 1.75 46.17
N PRO A 92 -16.52 0.45 45.99
CA PRO A 92 -17.75 0.06 45.31
C PRO A 92 -19.04 0.64 45.91
N ASP A 93 -19.10 0.82 47.24
CA ASP A 93 -20.26 1.39 47.95
C ASP A 93 -20.48 2.88 47.67
N LEU A 94 -19.47 3.57 47.13
CA LEU A 94 -19.55 4.99 46.77
C LEU A 94 -19.74 5.21 45.26
N ARG A 95 -19.72 4.15 44.44
CA ARG A 95 -19.89 4.24 42.98
C ARG A 95 -21.36 4.49 42.63
N GLU A 96 -21.57 5.30 41.58
CA GLU A 96 -22.89 5.57 41.00
C GLU A 96 -22.98 4.87 39.65
N GLU A 97 -24.02 4.08 39.41
CA GLU A 97 -24.14 3.26 38.19
C GLU A 97 -24.06 4.10 36.90
N ALA A 98 -24.74 5.25 36.87
CA ALA A 98 -24.74 6.15 35.72
C ALA A 98 -23.34 6.70 35.41
N LEU A 99 -22.60 7.12 36.45
CA LEU A 99 -21.22 7.59 36.30
C LEU A 99 -20.29 6.44 35.89
N GLY A 100 -20.54 5.22 36.36
CA GLY A 100 -19.78 4.04 35.96
C GLY A 100 -19.90 3.73 34.47
N LYS A 101 -21.10 3.82 33.91
CA LYS A 101 -21.32 3.67 32.46
C LYS A 101 -20.58 4.75 31.67
N GLN A 102 -20.60 6.00 32.16
CA GLN A 102 -19.88 7.10 31.54
C GLN A 102 -18.36 6.90 31.57
N VAL A 103 -17.80 6.50 32.71
CA VAL A 103 -16.36 6.24 32.85
C VAL A 103 -15.92 5.04 31.99
N GLU A 104 -16.75 4.01 31.88
CA GLU A 104 -16.43 2.86 31.03
C GLU A 104 -16.44 3.22 29.54
N HIS A 105 -17.38 4.08 29.12
CA HIS A 105 -17.37 4.64 27.77
C HIS A 105 -16.10 5.47 27.51
N LEU A 106 -15.70 6.32 28.46
CA LEU A 106 -14.44 7.07 28.35
C LEU A 106 -13.23 6.14 28.19
N ARG A 107 -13.19 5.04 28.94
CA ARG A 107 -12.08 4.06 28.93
C ARG A 107 -12.00 3.29 27.61
N SER A 108 -13.14 2.81 27.12
CA SER A 108 -13.19 1.87 25.98
C SER A 108 -13.30 2.57 24.63
N VAL A 109 -13.81 3.80 24.60
CA VAL A 109 -14.13 4.52 23.36
C VAL A 109 -13.38 5.84 23.28
N THR A 110 -13.68 6.80 24.17
CA THR A 110 -13.22 8.19 24.02
C THR A 110 -11.69 8.33 24.13
N VAL A 111 -11.07 7.77 25.16
CA VAL A 111 -9.62 7.91 25.38
C VAL A 111 -8.81 7.19 24.28
N PRO A 112 -9.09 5.93 23.91
CA PRO A 112 -8.39 5.28 22.80
C PRO A 112 -8.53 6.03 21.47
N SER A 113 -9.74 6.53 21.15
CA SER A 113 -9.97 7.32 19.94
C SER A 113 -9.13 8.61 19.94
N LEU A 114 -9.13 9.37 21.05
CA LEU A 114 -8.33 10.59 21.15
C LEU A 114 -6.82 10.34 21.05
N LYS A 115 -6.32 9.21 21.55
CA LYS A 115 -4.90 8.82 21.37
C LYS A 115 -4.54 8.57 19.92
N LEU A 116 -5.44 7.95 19.16
CA LEU A 116 -5.26 7.77 17.72
C LEU A 116 -5.32 9.11 16.98
N CYS A 117 -6.17 10.04 17.42
CA CYS A 117 -6.15 11.42 16.91
C CYS A 117 -4.82 12.11 17.18
N ASP A 118 -4.26 12.00 18.39
CA ASP A 118 -2.94 12.58 18.70
C ASP A 118 -1.83 11.98 17.82
N GLN A 119 -1.90 10.68 17.52
CA GLN A 119 -0.99 10.03 16.57
C GLN A 119 -1.19 10.53 15.14
N GLY A 120 -2.44 10.68 14.71
CA GLY A 120 -2.79 11.21 13.40
C GLY A 120 -2.29 12.64 13.20
N ASP A 121 -2.49 13.51 14.20
CA ASP A 121 -1.99 14.88 14.20
C ASP A 121 -0.46 14.90 14.09
N LEU A 122 0.24 14.06 14.88
CA LEU A 122 1.70 13.95 14.81
C LEU A 122 2.19 13.49 13.43
N TYR A 123 1.53 12.50 12.82
CA TYR A 123 1.87 12.07 11.46
C TYR A 123 1.62 13.17 10.44
N ASN A 124 0.52 13.92 10.56
CA ASN A 124 0.20 15.02 9.66
C ASN A 124 1.23 16.17 9.77
N GLU A 125 1.69 16.49 10.98
CA GLU A 125 2.77 17.45 11.24
C GLU A 125 4.11 17.00 10.64
N GLN A 126 4.41 15.70 10.69
CA GLN A 126 5.59 15.11 10.05
C GLN A 126 5.48 15.03 8.53
N GLY A 127 4.32 15.35 7.95
CA GLY A 127 4.03 15.22 6.52
C GLY A 127 3.75 13.78 6.07
N ARG A 128 3.61 12.84 7.01
CA ARG A 128 3.24 11.44 6.78
C ARG A 128 1.72 11.32 6.66
N VAL A 129 1.18 11.95 5.61
CA VAL A 129 -0.26 12.23 5.49
C VAL A 129 -1.07 10.94 5.34
N GLU A 130 -0.53 9.93 4.68
CA GLU A 130 -1.18 8.62 4.51
C GLU A 130 -1.33 7.87 5.83
N GLU A 131 -0.30 7.88 6.68
CA GLU A 131 -0.40 7.31 8.03
C GLU A 131 -1.34 8.13 8.92
N ALA A 132 -1.39 9.46 8.74
CA ALA A 132 -2.34 10.32 9.44
C ALA A 132 -3.80 9.95 9.08
N VAL A 133 -4.10 9.78 7.79
CA VAL A 133 -5.41 9.32 7.31
C VAL A 133 -5.78 7.98 7.94
N SER A 134 -4.85 7.02 7.98
CA SER A 134 -5.11 5.72 8.62
C SER A 134 -5.41 5.85 10.12
N ALA A 135 -4.64 6.66 10.85
CA ALA A 135 -4.83 6.87 12.28
C ALA A 135 -6.19 7.52 12.61
N PHE A 136 -6.61 8.53 11.83
CA PHE A 136 -7.93 9.16 12.02
C PHE A 136 -9.08 8.21 11.64
N GLN A 137 -8.93 7.40 10.60
CA GLN A 137 -9.90 6.36 10.27
C GLN A 137 -10.01 5.31 11.37
N ASP A 138 -8.89 4.90 11.98
CA ASP A 138 -8.90 3.98 13.11
C ASP A 138 -9.57 4.61 14.34
N ALA A 139 -9.35 5.90 14.60
CA ALA A 139 -10.04 6.65 15.66
C ALA A 139 -11.57 6.67 15.44
N LEU A 140 -12.03 6.91 14.21
CA LEU A 140 -13.45 6.89 13.84
C LEU A 140 -14.08 5.49 13.89
N ARG A 141 -13.30 4.42 13.79
CA ARG A 141 -13.80 3.04 14.01
C ARG A 141 -14.09 2.76 15.48
N ILE A 142 -13.36 3.41 16.39
CA ILE A 142 -13.56 3.28 17.84
C ILE A 142 -14.68 4.22 18.28
N ASP A 143 -14.62 5.48 17.86
CA ASP A 143 -15.60 6.52 18.17
C ASP A 143 -16.03 7.22 16.89
N GLU A 144 -17.13 6.76 16.30
CA GLU A 144 -17.72 7.30 15.08
C GLU A 144 -18.09 8.78 15.19
N ASN A 145 -18.34 9.26 16.41
CA ASN A 145 -18.74 10.63 16.69
C ASN A 145 -17.56 11.54 17.05
N CYS A 146 -16.31 11.05 16.94
CA CYS A 146 -15.13 11.86 17.23
C CYS A 146 -14.96 12.99 16.20
N GLU A 147 -15.41 14.20 16.55
CA GLU A 147 -15.31 15.39 15.69
C GLU A 147 -13.86 15.72 15.31
N ARG A 148 -12.93 15.58 16.28
CA ARG A 148 -11.49 15.80 16.04
C ARG A 148 -10.95 14.86 14.97
N ALA A 149 -11.30 13.57 15.03
CA ALA A 149 -10.88 12.59 14.03
C ALA A 149 -11.45 12.91 12.65
N ARG A 150 -12.72 13.31 12.57
CA ARG A 150 -13.38 13.68 11.31
C ARG A 150 -12.74 14.92 10.66
N HIS A 151 -12.46 15.95 11.47
CA HIS A 151 -11.75 17.13 11.01
C HIS A 151 -10.32 16.83 10.58
N GLY A 152 -9.57 16.07 11.37
CA GLY A 152 -8.20 15.65 11.05
C GLY A 152 -8.13 14.81 9.77
N LEU A 153 -9.08 13.89 9.59
CA LEU A 153 -9.19 13.10 8.36
C LEU A 153 -9.44 13.98 7.14
N SER A 154 -10.39 14.91 7.20
CA SER A 154 -10.70 15.81 6.09
C SER A 154 -9.49 16.70 5.73
N ASP A 155 -8.76 17.21 6.71
CA ASP A 155 -7.55 18.02 6.47
C ASP A 155 -6.46 17.19 5.80
N ALA A 156 -6.19 15.99 6.33
CA ALA A 156 -5.19 15.07 5.79
C ALA A 156 -5.53 14.63 4.35
N GLU A 157 -6.79 14.28 4.06
CA GLU A 157 -7.22 13.90 2.70
C GLU A 157 -7.07 15.06 1.70
N GLN A 158 -7.41 16.29 2.09
CA GLN A 158 -7.21 17.47 1.24
C GLN A 158 -5.73 17.74 0.95
N LYS A 159 -4.88 17.61 1.98
CA LYS A 159 -3.43 17.77 1.86
C LYS A 159 -2.84 16.71 0.93
N LEU A 160 -3.27 15.45 1.05
CA LEU A 160 -2.84 14.36 0.18
C LEU A 160 -3.23 14.61 -1.28
N HIS A 161 -4.49 14.99 -1.53
CA HIS A 161 -4.97 15.30 -2.86
C HIS A 161 -4.19 16.45 -3.53
N ARG A 162 -3.85 17.49 -2.75
CA ARG A 162 -3.03 18.60 -3.23
C ARG A 162 -1.62 18.15 -3.59
N ILE A 163 -0.97 17.33 -2.76
CA ILE A 163 0.36 16.77 -3.05
C ILE A 163 0.34 15.97 -4.34
N ASP A 164 -0.63 15.07 -4.52
CA ASP A 164 -0.75 14.25 -5.73
C ASP A 164 -0.93 15.08 -7.00
N THR A 165 -1.73 16.13 -6.92
CA THR A 165 -1.97 17.06 -8.03
C THR A 165 -0.68 17.77 -8.43
N MET A 166 0.04 18.33 -7.45
CA MET A 166 1.31 19.04 -7.68
C MET A 166 2.41 18.11 -8.21
N LEU A 167 2.47 16.86 -7.71
CA LEU A 167 3.39 15.86 -8.23
C LEU A 167 3.12 15.60 -9.71
N LYS A 168 1.86 15.36 -10.08
CA LYS A 168 1.48 15.09 -11.46
C LYS A 168 1.85 16.26 -12.39
N GLU A 169 1.47 17.48 -12.01
CA GLU A 169 1.77 18.69 -12.80
C GLU A 169 3.29 18.92 -12.92
N GLY A 170 4.03 18.78 -11.82
CA GLY A 170 5.49 18.90 -11.84
C GLY A 170 6.18 17.87 -12.73
N TYR A 171 5.69 16.62 -12.76
CA TYR A 171 6.20 15.59 -13.68
C TYR A 171 5.91 15.93 -15.14
N GLU A 172 4.72 16.43 -15.46
CA GLU A 172 4.37 16.85 -16.82
C GLU A 172 5.25 18.00 -17.32
N LEU A 173 5.52 18.99 -16.46
CA LEU A 173 6.43 20.11 -16.76
C LEU A 173 7.87 19.62 -16.99
N ALA A 174 8.36 18.71 -16.14
CA ALA A 174 9.70 18.13 -16.30
C ALA A 174 9.84 17.34 -17.62
N LEU A 175 8.81 16.60 -18.03
CA LEU A 175 8.79 15.89 -19.33
C LEU A 175 8.84 16.83 -20.53
N ARG A 176 8.28 18.04 -20.39
CA ARG A 176 8.38 19.11 -21.40
C ARG A 176 9.70 19.88 -21.34
N GLN A 177 10.61 19.50 -20.44
CA GLN A 177 11.87 20.19 -20.16
C GLN A 177 11.70 21.61 -19.59
N GLU A 178 10.51 21.92 -19.08
CA GLU A 178 10.18 23.16 -18.37
C GLU A 178 10.60 23.01 -16.90
N TYR A 179 11.91 22.80 -16.68
CA TYR A 179 12.46 22.38 -15.38
C TYR A 179 12.27 23.43 -14.28
N LYS A 180 12.25 24.72 -14.63
CA LYS A 180 12.10 25.80 -13.64
C LYS A 180 10.67 25.83 -13.09
N GLU A 181 9.69 25.80 -13.99
CA GLU A 181 8.27 25.70 -13.65
C GLU A 181 8.00 24.41 -12.86
N ALA A 182 8.61 23.28 -13.27
CA ALA A 182 8.50 22.02 -12.54
C ALA A 182 8.99 22.14 -11.09
N ILE A 183 10.15 22.78 -10.87
CA ILE A 183 10.68 23.02 -9.52
C ILE A 183 9.75 23.93 -8.72
N ASP A 184 9.25 25.00 -9.30
CA ASP A 184 8.35 25.96 -8.63
C ASP A 184 7.03 25.29 -8.22
N THR A 185 6.49 24.39 -9.06
CA THR A 185 5.30 23.59 -8.76
C THR A 185 5.55 22.53 -7.69
N LEU A 186 6.72 21.89 -7.67
CA LEU A 186 7.00 20.78 -6.74
C LEU A 186 7.48 21.25 -5.37
N ARG A 187 8.13 22.42 -5.29
CA ARG A 187 8.76 22.93 -4.07
C ARG A 187 7.80 23.09 -2.88
N PRO A 188 6.55 23.56 -3.02
CA PRO A 188 5.64 23.69 -1.89
C PRO A 188 5.27 22.33 -1.25
N ILE A 189 5.46 21.20 -1.95
CA ILE A 189 5.29 19.87 -1.37
C ILE A 189 6.25 19.68 -0.20
N LEU A 190 7.50 20.18 -0.31
CA LEU A 190 8.50 20.03 0.75
C LEU A 190 8.18 20.84 2.01
N THR A 191 7.31 21.84 1.91
CA THR A 191 6.75 22.57 3.06
C THR A 191 5.65 21.76 3.75
N MET A 192 4.87 20.99 2.98
CA MET A 192 3.78 20.15 3.51
C MET A 192 4.28 18.79 4.02
N TYR A 193 5.29 18.23 3.34
CA TYR A 193 5.95 16.97 3.65
C TYR A 193 7.48 17.12 3.46
N PRO A 194 8.21 17.44 4.55
CA PRO A 194 9.66 17.49 4.54
C PRO A 194 10.25 16.15 4.10
N ASN A 195 11.16 16.17 3.12
CA ASN A 195 11.80 14.98 2.54
C ASN A 195 10.87 14.06 1.74
N HIS A 196 9.75 14.56 1.20
CA HIS A 196 8.90 13.77 0.31
C HIS A 196 9.75 13.14 -0.83
N PRO A 197 9.86 11.80 -0.92
CA PRO A 197 10.89 11.15 -1.74
C PRO A 197 10.74 11.45 -3.24
N ARG A 198 9.50 11.44 -3.73
CA ARG A 198 9.18 11.77 -5.14
C ARG A 198 9.48 13.23 -5.49
N ALA A 199 9.05 14.19 -4.66
CA ALA A 199 9.28 15.60 -4.91
C ALA A 199 10.78 15.95 -4.84
N VAL A 200 11.49 15.46 -3.81
CA VAL A 200 12.95 15.62 -3.67
C VAL A 200 13.66 15.11 -4.93
N LYS A 201 13.40 13.87 -5.34
CA LYS A 201 14.01 13.29 -6.54
C LYS A 201 13.74 14.13 -7.78
N SER A 202 12.49 14.48 -8.04
CA SER A 202 12.11 15.25 -9.23
C SER A 202 12.75 16.63 -9.27
N ILE A 203 12.83 17.33 -8.12
CA ILE A 203 13.47 18.64 -8.03
C ILE A 203 14.99 18.51 -8.25
N VAL A 204 15.63 17.51 -7.67
CA VAL A 204 17.06 17.24 -7.86
C VAL A 204 17.35 16.92 -9.33
N ASP A 205 16.59 16.02 -9.96
CA ASP A 205 16.74 15.66 -11.37
C ASP A 205 16.59 16.90 -12.28
N ALA A 206 15.60 17.76 -12.00
CA ALA A 206 15.39 19.02 -12.73
C ALA A 206 16.56 20.01 -12.54
N CYS A 207 17.06 20.17 -11.31
CA CYS A 207 18.22 21.01 -11.03
C CYS A 207 19.49 20.49 -11.72
N GLN A 208 19.70 19.17 -11.75
CA GLN A 208 20.83 18.56 -12.46
C GLN A 208 20.74 18.80 -13.98
N ALA A 209 19.54 18.68 -14.57
CA ALA A 209 19.33 18.96 -15.99
C ALA A 209 19.66 20.43 -16.34
N ILE A 210 19.18 21.38 -15.51
CA ILE A 210 19.53 22.80 -15.65
C ILE A 210 21.06 23.00 -15.53
N ALA A 211 21.69 22.37 -14.54
CA ALA A 211 23.12 22.51 -14.32
C ALA A 211 23.96 21.98 -15.49
N GLN A 212 23.55 20.85 -16.08
CA GLN A 212 24.21 20.25 -17.23
C GLN A 212 24.06 21.11 -18.49
N ASP A 213 22.85 21.63 -18.78
CA ASP A 213 22.63 22.56 -19.89
C ASP A 213 23.52 23.82 -19.75
N ARG A 214 23.54 24.43 -18.57
CA ARG A 214 24.36 25.62 -18.32
C ARG A 214 25.85 25.33 -18.45
N ARG A 215 26.31 24.18 -17.96
CA ARG A 215 27.71 23.74 -18.11
C ARG A 215 28.08 23.52 -19.58
N GLN A 216 27.23 22.88 -20.37
CA GLN A 216 27.47 22.67 -21.81
C GLN A 216 27.56 23.99 -22.57
N ASN A 217 26.78 24.98 -22.16
CA ASN A 217 26.81 26.34 -22.69
C ASN A 217 27.96 27.21 -22.12
N GLY A 218 28.81 26.65 -21.26
CA GLY A 218 29.97 27.34 -20.67
C GLY A 218 29.65 28.29 -19.51
N ASP A 219 28.42 28.32 -19.01
CA ASP A 219 27.98 29.13 -17.86
C ASP A 219 28.12 28.35 -16.54
N LEU A 220 29.36 28.25 -16.04
CA LEU A 220 29.65 27.54 -14.79
C LEU A 220 28.99 28.19 -13.58
N LYS A 221 28.76 29.51 -13.59
CA LYS A 221 28.12 30.25 -12.50
C LYS A 221 26.66 29.84 -12.31
N SER A 222 25.88 29.80 -13.39
CA SER A 222 24.49 29.34 -13.31
C SER A 222 24.40 27.83 -13.03
N ALA A 223 25.36 27.04 -13.55
CA ALA A 223 25.45 25.62 -13.25
C ALA A 223 25.71 25.37 -11.75
N LEU A 224 26.62 26.12 -11.13
CA LEU A 224 26.90 26.07 -9.69
C LEU A 224 25.64 26.40 -8.88
N LYS A 225 24.89 27.43 -9.27
CA LYS A 225 23.64 27.81 -8.59
C LYS A 225 22.61 26.67 -8.63
N ALA A 226 22.48 25.97 -9.75
CA ALA A 226 21.57 24.84 -9.88
C ALA A 226 22.01 23.63 -9.04
N TYR A 227 23.31 23.31 -8.99
CA TYR A 227 23.82 22.28 -8.08
C TYR A 227 23.68 22.65 -6.60
N ALA A 228 23.84 23.93 -6.24
CA ALA A 228 23.59 24.42 -4.89
C ALA A 228 22.12 24.18 -4.47
N GLN A 229 21.18 24.48 -5.38
CA GLN A 229 19.75 24.26 -5.17
C GLN A 229 19.41 22.77 -5.05
N ALA A 230 20.07 21.89 -5.83
CA ALA A 230 19.93 20.45 -5.68
C ALA A 230 20.46 19.97 -4.31
N HIS A 231 21.61 20.50 -3.87
CA HIS A 231 22.22 20.14 -2.59
C HIS A 231 21.40 20.62 -1.39
N GLU A 232 20.77 21.79 -1.49
CA GLU A 232 19.84 22.32 -0.48
C GLU A 232 18.62 21.40 -0.29
N VAL A 233 18.09 20.86 -1.39
CA VAL A 233 16.91 20.00 -1.39
C VAL A 233 17.21 18.58 -0.90
N ASP A 234 18.41 18.06 -1.17
CA ASP A 234 18.86 16.75 -0.72
C ASP A 234 20.31 16.78 -0.17
N PRO A 235 20.51 17.28 1.06
CA PRO A 235 21.85 17.45 1.63
C PRO A 235 22.57 16.11 1.91
N GLN A 236 21.82 15.02 2.09
CA GLN A 236 22.39 13.71 2.39
C GLN A 236 22.93 13.00 1.14
N ASN A 237 22.62 13.51 -0.04
CA ASN A 237 23.01 12.92 -1.30
C ASN A 237 24.48 13.18 -1.64
N ARG A 238 25.31 12.18 -1.37
CA ARG A 238 26.76 12.24 -1.60
C ARG A 238 27.14 12.52 -3.05
N SER A 239 26.33 12.10 -4.03
CA SER A 239 26.65 12.36 -5.44
C SER A 239 26.44 13.84 -5.79
N ILE A 240 25.35 14.45 -5.29
CA ILE A 240 25.07 15.88 -5.46
C ILE A 240 26.11 16.73 -4.73
N ALA A 241 26.47 16.35 -3.49
CA ALA A 241 27.53 17.03 -2.74
C ALA A 241 28.85 17.04 -3.52
N LYS A 242 29.26 15.88 -4.06
CA LYS A 242 30.46 15.78 -4.91
C LYS A 242 30.37 16.65 -6.16
N LEU A 243 29.22 16.66 -6.86
CA LEU A 243 29.02 17.49 -8.06
C LEU A 243 29.03 19.00 -7.73
N TYR A 244 28.50 19.38 -6.57
CA TYR A 244 28.54 20.75 -6.07
C TYR A 244 29.97 21.19 -5.74
N ASP A 245 30.74 20.36 -5.05
CA ASP A 245 32.15 20.62 -4.73
C ASP A 245 33.00 20.72 -6.00
N GLU A 246 32.87 19.75 -6.92
CA GLU A 246 33.56 19.77 -8.21
C GLU A 246 33.22 21.02 -9.03
N MET A 247 31.95 21.44 -9.03
CA MET A 247 31.52 22.64 -9.74
C MET A 247 32.06 23.91 -9.08
N THR A 248 32.13 23.94 -7.75
CA THR A 248 32.72 25.05 -6.99
C THR A 248 34.19 25.20 -7.32
N ASP A 249 34.95 24.10 -7.30
CA ASP A 249 36.36 24.08 -7.67
C ASP A 249 36.61 24.54 -9.11
N LEU A 250 35.77 24.10 -10.06
CA LEU A 250 35.89 24.51 -11.47
C LEU A 250 35.58 26.00 -11.66
N HIS A 251 34.51 26.49 -11.02
CA HIS A 251 34.15 27.90 -11.04
C HIS A 251 35.25 28.78 -10.46
N ASP A 252 35.82 28.41 -9.31
CA ASP A 252 36.84 29.21 -8.63
C ASP A 252 38.18 29.21 -9.40
N LYS A 253 38.56 28.06 -9.99
CA LYS A 253 39.71 27.97 -10.89
C LYS A 253 39.53 28.85 -12.13
N GLU A 254 38.34 28.84 -12.74
CA GLU A 254 38.02 29.69 -13.89
C GLU A 254 38.11 31.17 -13.53
N ALA A 255 37.48 31.59 -12.41
CA ALA A 255 37.51 32.97 -11.95
C ALA A 255 38.95 33.47 -11.69
N ALA A 256 39.79 32.64 -11.06
CA ALA A 256 41.20 32.98 -10.79
C ALA A 256 42.04 33.07 -12.08
N LEU A 257 41.80 32.19 -13.05
CA LEU A 257 42.48 32.24 -14.35
C LEU A 257 42.04 33.44 -15.18
N LEU A 258 40.76 33.80 -15.16
CA LEU A 258 40.22 34.99 -15.83
C LEU A 258 40.89 36.27 -15.31
N ASP A 259 41.01 36.41 -13.99
CA ASP A 259 41.71 37.56 -13.37
C ASP A 259 43.19 37.63 -13.80
N ARG A 260 43.91 36.51 -13.77
CA ARG A 260 45.32 36.45 -14.21
C ARG A 260 45.49 36.74 -15.70
N ALA A 261 44.59 36.22 -16.54
CA ALA A 261 44.60 36.46 -17.98
C ALA A 261 44.35 37.95 -18.31
N ALA A 262 43.41 38.58 -17.61
CA ALA A 262 43.13 40.01 -17.72
C ALA A 262 44.35 40.86 -17.31
N GLN A 263 44.98 40.53 -16.18
CA GLN A 263 46.20 41.23 -15.70
C GLN A 263 47.39 41.06 -16.66
N ALA A 264 47.63 39.85 -17.18
CA ALA A 264 48.72 39.58 -18.13
C ALA A 264 48.52 40.33 -19.47
N THR A 265 47.26 40.43 -19.91
CA THR A 265 46.88 41.21 -21.09
C THR A 265 47.12 42.71 -20.86
N ALA A 266 46.73 43.23 -19.69
CA ALA A 266 46.95 44.63 -19.31
C ALA A 266 48.45 45.00 -19.18
N ARG A 267 49.30 44.04 -18.80
CA ARG A 267 50.76 44.20 -18.73
C ARG A 267 51.48 44.08 -20.08
N GLY A 268 50.77 43.75 -21.16
CA GLY A 268 51.34 43.62 -22.50
C GLY A 268 52.23 42.38 -22.68
N ASN A 269 51.98 41.29 -21.95
CA ASN A 269 52.69 40.02 -22.10
C ASN A 269 51.84 38.99 -22.87
N PRO A 270 51.90 38.97 -24.22
CA PRO A 270 51.00 38.15 -25.04
C PRO A 270 51.27 36.64 -24.90
N GLY A 271 52.49 36.23 -24.52
CA GLY A 271 52.81 34.82 -24.32
C GLY A 271 52.13 34.24 -23.08
N GLU A 272 52.19 34.98 -21.97
CA GLU A 272 51.58 34.57 -20.70
C GLU A 272 50.05 34.67 -20.75
N ALA A 273 49.52 35.72 -21.40
CA ALA A 273 48.09 35.86 -21.64
C ALA A 273 47.53 34.69 -22.48
N ILE A 274 48.21 34.30 -23.57
CA ILE A 274 47.81 33.15 -24.40
C ILE A 274 47.77 31.86 -23.56
N SER A 275 48.73 31.66 -22.64
CA SER A 275 48.75 30.48 -21.76
C SER A 275 47.53 30.43 -20.85
N TYR A 276 47.23 31.52 -20.12
CA TYR A 276 46.08 31.54 -19.22
C TYR A 276 44.75 31.39 -19.98
N TRP A 277 44.60 32.00 -21.16
CA TRP A 277 43.42 31.80 -22.01
C TRP A 277 43.27 30.36 -22.52
N GLN A 278 44.38 29.66 -22.81
CA GLN A 278 44.34 28.24 -23.16
C GLN A 278 43.99 27.35 -21.96
N ASP A 279 44.49 27.69 -20.77
CA ASP A 279 44.18 26.96 -19.55
C ASP A 279 42.70 27.10 -19.16
N ILE A 280 42.08 28.27 -19.39
CA ILE A 280 40.63 28.46 -19.24
C ILE A 280 39.87 27.55 -20.21
N LEU A 281 40.26 27.47 -21.48
CA LEU A 281 39.59 26.61 -22.47
C LEU A 281 39.82 25.10 -22.23
N ARG A 282 40.85 24.73 -21.46
CA ARG A 282 41.04 23.33 -21.02
C ARG A 282 40.03 22.94 -19.94
N ILE A 283 39.68 23.86 -19.05
CA ILE A 283 38.70 23.60 -17.97
C ILE A 283 37.25 23.86 -18.40
N ASN A 284 37.03 24.86 -19.27
CA ASN A 284 35.73 25.23 -19.82
C ASN A 284 35.86 25.50 -21.33
N PRO A 285 35.79 24.46 -22.18
CA PRO A 285 35.94 24.60 -23.63
C PRO A 285 34.88 25.47 -24.30
N ALA A 286 33.71 25.61 -23.67
CA ALA A 286 32.60 26.43 -24.16
C ALA A 286 32.69 27.91 -23.71
N ASN A 287 33.75 28.29 -22.98
CA ASN A 287 33.94 29.68 -22.55
C ASN A 287 34.17 30.61 -23.77
N THR A 288 33.13 31.36 -24.12
CA THR A 288 33.14 32.23 -25.29
C THR A 288 34.04 33.46 -25.13
N GLU A 289 34.31 33.89 -23.90
CA GLU A 289 35.20 35.02 -23.60
C GLU A 289 36.65 34.65 -23.89
N ALA A 290 37.11 33.50 -23.36
CA ALA A 290 38.46 32.99 -23.57
C ALA A 290 38.76 32.65 -25.03
N ALA A 291 37.79 32.05 -25.74
CA ALA A 291 37.92 31.75 -27.16
C ALA A 291 38.13 33.01 -28.01
N LYS A 292 37.38 34.09 -27.75
CA LYS A 292 37.51 35.37 -28.45
C LYS A 292 38.87 36.03 -28.17
N ALA A 293 39.32 36.05 -26.91
CA ALA A 293 40.59 36.64 -26.52
C ALA A 293 41.80 35.92 -27.17
N LEU A 294 41.77 34.59 -27.21
CA LEU A 294 42.83 33.77 -27.82
C LEU A 294 42.93 33.98 -29.34
N MET A 295 41.78 34.11 -30.02
CA MET A 295 41.71 34.36 -31.46
C MET A 295 42.36 35.71 -31.82
N GLN A 296 42.12 36.75 -31.03
CA GLN A 296 42.70 38.08 -31.23
C GLN A 296 44.23 38.06 -31.07
N LEU A 297 44.74 37.39 -30.04
CA LEU A 297 46.17 37.31 -29.71
C LEU A 297 46.99 36.46 -30.70
N LYS A 298 46.44 35.37 -31.24
CA LYS A 298 47.14 34.51 -32.22
C LYS A 298 47.31 35.16 -33.60
N SER A 299 46.48 36.14 -33.96
CA SER A 299 46.57 36.84 -35.25
C SER A 299 47.84 37.72 -35.41
N GLN A 300 48.58 37.98 -34.34
CA GLN A 300 49.69 38.94 -34.31
C GLN A 300 51.11 38.34 -34.44
N ARG A 301 51.32 37.01 -34.42
CA ARG A 301 52.66 36.39 -34.20
C ARG A 301 53.34 35.75 -35.42
N GLY A 302 52.79 35.84 -36.63
CA GLY A 302 53.34 35.15 -37.80
C GLY A 302 54.22 36.00 -38.73
N ARG A 303 55.53 36.15 -38.47
CA ARG A 303 56.56 36.47 -39.50
C ARG A 303 58.01 36.38 -38.99
N ARG A 304 58.76 35.37 -39.47
CA ARG A 304 60.15 35.41 -40.07
C ARG A 304 60.97 34.13 -39.80
N SER A 305 61.32 33.46 -40.90
CA SER A 305 62.34 32.43 -41.13
C SER A 305 63.70 33.09 -41.51
N VAL A 306 64.90 32.50 -41.67
CA VAL A 306 65.46 31.31 -42.39
C VAL A 306 66.96 31.21 -41.92
N LYS A 307 67.76 30.10 -41.95
CA LYS A 307 68.63 29.55 -43.05
C LYS A 307 69.52 28.40 -42.52
N LEU A 308 69.52 27.19 -43.07
CA LEU A 308 69.92 26.63 -44.40
C LEU A 308 71.32 25.97 -44.46
N VAL A 309 72.20 26.11 -43.46
CA VAL A 309 73.54 25.44 -43.50
C VAL A 309 73.68 24.29 -42.48
N VAL A 310 72.90 24.32 -41.40
CA VAL A 310 72.70 23.15 -40.50
C VAL A 310 72.07 21.97 -41.28
N VAL A 311 71.31 22.28 -42.33
CA VAL A 311 70.49 21.34 -43.10
C VAL A 311 71.31 20.21 -43.73
N LEU A 312 72.52 20.42 -44.24
CA LEU A 312 73.21 19.39 -45.04
C LEU A 312 73.94 18.29 -44.22
N VAL A 313 74.52 18.62 -43.07
CA VAL A 313 75.13 17.61 -42.16
C VAL A 313 74.05 16.89 -41.35
N VAL A 314 73.01 17.64 -40.99
CA VAL A 314 71.77 17.09 -40.45
C VAL A 314 71.11 16.18 -41.47
N LEU A 315 71.09 16.47 -42.78
CA LEU A 315 70.48 15.59 -43.81
C LEU A 315 71.11 14.19 -43.92
N ALA A 316 72.41 14.02 -43.66
CA ALA A 316 73.05 12.70 -43.70
C ALA A 316 72.83 11.89 -42.41
N ALA A 317 72.87 12.54 -41.24
CA ALA A 317 72.46 11.94 -39.97
C ALA A 317 70.94 11.66 -39.97
N LEU A 318 70.13 12.56 -40.51
CA LEU A 318 68.69 12.40 -40.75
C LEU A 318 68.38 11.34 -41.81
N ALA A 319 69.27 11.06 -42.76
CA ALA A 319 69.07 9.97 -43.72
C ALA A 319 69.24 8.60 -43.04
N TRP A 320 70.19 8.47 -42.10
CA TRP A 320 70.37 7.23 -41.33
C TRP A 320 69.35 7.07 -40.19
N VAL A 321 69.14 8.12 -39.41
CA VAL A 321 68.04 8.25 -38.42
C VAL A 321 66.69 8.10 -39.13
N GLY A 322 66.56 8.62 -40.35
CA GLY A 322 65.38 8.48 -41.19
C GLY A 322 65.21 7.08 -41.76
N TYR A 323 66.28 6.40 -42.18
CA TYR A 323 66.21 4.99 -42.61
C TYR A 323 65.83 4.06 -41.45
N GLN A 324 66.45 4.24 -40.28
CA GLN A 324 66.07 3.48 -39.08
C GLN A 324 64.65 3.83 -38.63
N GLY A 325 64.28 5.12 -38.61
CA GLY A 325 62.93 5.57 -38.32
C GLY A 325 61.90 4.98 -39.29
N VAL A 326 62.21 4.90 -40.59
CA VAL A 326 61.34 4.29 -41.61
C VAL A 326 61.25 2.77 -41.43
N SER A 327 62.36 2.08 -41.14
CA SER A 327 62.36 0.64 -40.89
C SER A 327 61.56 0.29 -39.64
N GLU A 328 61.80 0.99 -38.52
CA GLU A 328 61.03 0.82 -37.29
C GLU A 328 59.57 1.22 -37.49
N PHE A 329 59.28 2.30 -38.23
CA PHE A 329 57.92 2.71 -38.60
C PHE A 329 57.21 1.59 -39.36
N LEU A 330 57.84 0.98 -40.36
CA LEU A 330 57.26 -0.12 -41.14
C LEU A 330 57.00 -1.35 -40.29
N ILE A 331 57.95 -1.74 -39.43
CA ILE A 331 57.78 -2.91 -38.54
C ILE A 331 56.69 -2.64 -37.50
N TYR A 332 56.68 -1.46 -36.89
CA TYR A 332 55.66 -1.05 -35.94
C TYR A 332 54.28 -0.99 -36.60
N HIS A 333 54.17 -0.38 -37.79
CA HIS A 333 52.91 -0.28 -38.53
C HIS A 333 52.41 -1.64 -39.03
N GLU A 334 53.31 -2.52 -39.45
CA GLU A 334 52.98 -3.90 -39.81
C GLU A 334 52.50 -4.66 -38.56
N ALA A 335 53.17 -4.52 -37.42
CA ALA A 335 52.74 -5.14 -36.17
C ALA A 335 51.38 -4.60 -35.70
N THR A 336 51.12 -3.29 -35.80
CA THR A 336 49.79 -2.72 -35.52
C THR A 336 48.75 -3.22 -36.53
N SER A 337 49.11 -3.36 -37.80
CA SER A 337 48.20 -3.92 -38.82
C SER A 337 47.88 -5.39 -38.55
N GLN A 338 48.87 -6.20 -38.14
CA GLN A 338 48.66 -7.59 -37.73
C GLN A 338 47.79 -7.67 -36.47
N ARG A 339 47.96 -6.75 -35.50
CA ARG A 339 47.07 -6.64 -34.34
C ARG A 339 45.63 -6.29 -34.75
N GLU A 340 45.44 -5.32 -35.65
CA GLU A 340 44.12 -4.95 -36.19
C GLU A 340 43.47 -6.14 -36.92
N ALA A 341 44.29 -6.96 -37.60
CA ALA A 341 43.87 -8.21 -38.21
C ALA A 341 43.66 -9.37 -37.21
N ARG A 342 43.82 -9.14 -35.90
CA ARG A 342 43.75 -10.15 -34.82
C ARG A 342 44.76 -11.30 -34.94
N ASN A 343 45.89 -11.05 -35.61
CA ASN A 343 47.02 -11.98 -35.73
C ASN A 343 48.09 -11.65 -34.69
N TYR A 344 47.76 -11.78 -33.40
CA TYR A 344 48.60 -11.30 -32.30
C TYR A 344 49.95 -12.03 -32.21
N ASP A 345 50.00 -13.34 -32.50
CA ASP A 345 51.26 -14.10 -32.50
C ASP A 345 52.26 -13.53 -33.52
N LYS A 346 51.78 -13.22 -34.73
CA LYS A 346 52.58 -12.62 -35.80
C LYS A 346 52.99 -11.19 -35.45
N ALA A 347 52.12 -10.42 -34.80
CA ALA A 347 52.45 -9.09 -34.30
C ALA A 347 53.56 -9.15 -33.23
N LEU A 348 53.53 -10.13 -32.32
CA LEU A 348 54.55 -10.33 -31.31
C LEU A 348 55.88 -10.78 -31.92
N GLU A 349 55.86 -11.70 -32.89
CA GLU A 349 57.05 -12.15 -33.62
C GLU A 349 57.78 -10.98 -34.31
N LEU A 350 57.04 -10.02 -34.87
CA LEU A 350 57.61 -8.82 -35.50
C LEU A 350 58.33 -7.89 -34.50
N LEU A 351 57.88 -7.88 -33.24
CA LEU A 351 58.35 -6.95 -32.20
C LEU A 351 59.41 -7.59 -31.28
N GLU A 352 59.36 -8.90 -31.05
CA GLU A 352 60.28 -9.59 -30.14
C GLU A 352 61.70 -9.72 -30.74
N GLY A 353 62.72 -9.63 -29.88
CA GLY A 353 64.13 -9.79 -30.26
C GLY A 353 64.76 -8.62 -31.03
N ARG A 354 64.05 -7.49 -31.19
CA ARG A 354 64.55 -6.28 -31.87
C ARG A 354 64.70 -5.10 -30.90
N VAL A 355 65.68 -4.24 -31.16
CA VAL A 355 65.88 -3.00 -30.41
C VAL A 355 65.26 -1.85 -31.20
N PHE A 356 64.34 -1.12 -30.58
CA PHE A 356 63.67 0.04 -31.16
C PHE A 356 64.15 1.32 -30.48
N TYR A 357 64.60 2.28 -31.27
CA TYR A 357 65.12 3.56 -30.80
C TYR A 357 64.08 4.68 -30.90
N PHE A 358 63.26 4.70 -31.96
CA PHE A 358 62.22 5.70 -32.18
C PHE A 358 60.88 5.33 -31.54
N TYR A 359 60.65 4.03 -31.31
CA TYR A 359 59.45 3.48 -30.69
C TYR A 359 59.73 2.78 -29.36
N LYS A 360 60.74 3.26 -28.61
CA LYS A 360 61.24 2.61 -27.40
C LYS A 360 60.21 2.47 -26.27
N GLU A 361 59.23 3.38 -26.22
CA GLU A 361 58.15 3.36 -25.22
C GLU A 361 56.89 2.67 -25.79
N GLU A 362 56.65 2.84 -27.09
CA GLU A 362 55.47 2.37 -27.82
C GLU A 362 55.51 0.85 -28.08
N VAL A 363 56.68 0.28 -28.33
CA VAL A 363 56.82 -1.15 -28.65
C VAL A 363 56.54 -2.05 -27.44
N PRO A 364 57.11 -1.81 -26.24
CA PRO A 364 56.76 -2.59 -25.05
C PRO A 364 55.27 -2.53 -24.75
N GLU A 365 54.67 -1.35 -24.92
CA GLU A 365 53.23 -1.16 -24.73
C GLU A 365 52.41 -1.93 -25.77
N LEU A 366 52.79 -1.88 -27.05
CA LEU A 366 52.14 -2.67 -28.10
C LEU A 366 52.27 -4.18 -27.86
N GLN A 367 53.44 -4.66 -27.40
CA GLN A 367 53.64 -6.06 -27.04
C GLN A 367 52.74 -6.50 -25.88
N ARG A 368 52.62 -5.69 -24.83
CA ARG A 368 51.72 -5.95 -23.70
C ARG A 368 50.28 -6.07 -24.17
N ILE A 369 49.84 -5.12 -24.99
CA ILE A 369 48.50 -5.11 -25.56
C ILE A 369 48.26 -6.34 -26.44
N CYS A 370 49.18 -6.68 -27.33
CA CYS A 370 49.07 -7.90 -28.17
C CYS A 370 49.00 -9.18 -27.32
N LYS A 371 49.77 -9.29 -26.22
CA LYS A 371 49.69 -10.44 -25.30
C LYS A 371 48.32 -10.52 -24.62
N ARG A 372 47.81 -9.40 -24.11
CA ARG A 372 46.48 -9.31 -23.50
C ARG A 372 45.38 -9.73 -24.47
N ASP A 373 45.34 -9.11 -25.65
CA ASP A 373 44.31 -9.35 -26.66
C ASP A 373 44.39 -10.81 -27.19
N ALA A 374 45.60 -11.40 -27.26
CA ALA A 374 45.79 -12.82 -27.57
C ALA A 374 45.19 -13.76 -26.50
N TYR A 375 45.37 -13.45 -25.22
CA TYR A 375 44.76 -14.23 -24.14
C TYR A 375 43.23 -14.15 -24.18
N GLU A 376 42.67 -12.96 -24.42
CA GLU A 376 41.24 -12.79 -24.61
C GLU A 376 40.71 -13.61 -25.80
N GLN A 377 41.35 -13.49 -26.98
CA GLN A 377 40.94 -14.24 -28.18
C GLN A 377 40.97 -15.75 -27.92
N LYS A 378 41.98 -16.23 -27.19
CA LYS A 378 42.10 -17.64 -26.85
C LYS A 378 41.03 -18.12 -25.86
N ALA A 379 40.70 -17.29 -24.86
CA ALA A 379 39.59 -17.56 -23.94
C ALA A 379 38.26 -17.65 -24.68
N ASP A 380 37.95 -16.64 -25.51
CA ASP A 380 36.71 -16.56 -26.29
C ASP A 380 36.59 -17.76 -27.26
N THR A 381 37.66 -18.08 -28.01
CA THR A 381 37.69 -19.21 -28.94
C THR A 381 37.49 -20.55 -28.22
N LEU A 382 38.13 -20.73 -27.06
CA LEU A 382 38.00 -21.96 -26.28
C LEU A 382 36.59 -22.11 -25.71
N TYR A 383 35.98 -21.01 -25.26
CA TYR A 383 34.61 -20.99 -24.77
C TYR A 383 33.60 -21.32 -25.88
N GLU A 384 33.74 -20.71 -27.05
CA GLU A 384 32.89 -20.98 -28.22
C GLU A 384 33.01 -22.43 -28.72
N ALA A 385 34.19 -23.03 -28.59
CA ALA A 385 34.43 -24.44 -28.90
C ALA A 385 33.87 -25.41 -27.84
N GLY A 386 33.28 -24.92 -26.74
CA GLY A 386 32.83 -25.74 -25.63
C GLY A 386 33.98 -26.40 -24.85
N GLY A 387 35.14 -25.76 -24.83
CA GLY A 387 36.34 -26.24 -24.14
C GLY A 387 36.21 -26.23 -22.62
N ASP A 388 37.27 -26.70 -21.95
CA ASP A 388 37.31 -26.75 -20.47
C ASP A 388 37.16 -25.34 -19.88
N VAL A 389 36.09 -25.14 -19.10
CA VAL A 389 35.77 -23.87 -18.43
C VAL A 389 36.94 -23.40 -17.58
N LYS A 390 37.65 -24.31 -16.90
CA LYS A 390 38.80 -23.92 -16.08
C LYS A 390 39.89 -23.25 -16.92
N ALA A 391 40.19 -23.83 -18.08
CA ALA A 391 41.16 -23.26 -19.00
C ALA A 391 40.69 -21.92 -19.60
N VAL A 392 39.39 -21.74 -19.87
CA VAL A 392 38.82 -20.44 -20.29
C VAL A 392 39.07 -19.37 -19.22
N LEU A 393 38.77 -19.69 -17.95
CA LEU A 393 38.95 -18.75 -16.83
C LEU A 393 40.41 -18.39 -16.61
N GLU A 394 41.33 -19.35 -16.79
CA GLU A 394 42.78 -19.10 -16.71
C GLU A 394 43.24 -18.09 -17.77
N TYR A 395 42.76 -18.17 -19.00
CA TYR A 395 43.10 -17.19 -20.04
C TYR A 395 42.53 -15.79 -19.76
N TYR A 396 41.30 -15.67 -19.26
CA TYR A 396 40.79 -14.37 -18.81
C TYR A 396 41.61 -13.80 -17.65
N ASP A 397 42.05 -14.62 -16.69
CA ASP A 397 42.95 -14.18 -15.61
C ASP A 397 44.29 -13.67 -16.14
N MET A 398 44.84 -14.31 -17.18
CA MET A 398 46.05 -13.83 -17.85
C MET A 398 45.82 -12.48 -18.56
N ALA A 399 44.67 -12.30 -19.22
CA ALA A 399 44.29 -11.02 -19.83
C ALA A 399 44.14 -9.90 -18.77
N ILE A 400 43.45 -10.19 -17.65
CA ILE A 400 43.25 -9.27 -16.52
C ILE A 400 44.59 -8.82 -15.92
N ARG A 401 45.54 -9.75 -15.75
CA ARG A 401 46.89 -9.45 -15.22
C ARG A 401 47.73 -8.62 -16.19
N ALA A 402 47.44 -8.66 -17.48
CA ALA A 402 48.14 -7.89 -18.49
C ALA A 402 47.62 -6.44 -18.62
N CYS A 403 46.48 -6.09 -18.00
CA CYS A 403 45.95 -4.72 -17.97
C CYS A 403 46.77 -3.79 -17.06
N THR A 404 46.88 -2.51 -17.45
CA THR A 404 47.49 -1.47 -16.59
C THR A 404 46.48 -0.89 -15.58
N PRO A 405 46.94 -0.14 -14.55
CA PRO A 405 46.04 0.54 -13.62
C PRO A 405 45.08 1.54 -14.29
N GLU A 406 45.47 2.14 -15.41
CA GLU A 406 44.67 3.09 -16.17
C GLU A 406 43.58 2.41 -17.02
N GLU A 407 43.68 1.10 -17.24
CA GLU A 407 42.76 0.28 -18.04
C GLU A 407 41.63 -0.34 -17.18
N GLU A 408 41.14 0.39 -16.18
CA GLU A 408 40.15 -0.11 -15.21
C GLU A 408 38.85 -0.59 -15.89
N THR A 409 38.38 0.15 -16.90
CA THR A 409 37.18 -0.21 -17.68
C THR A 409 37.35 -1.54 -18.43
N LEU A 410 38.51 -1.76 -19.04
CA LEU A 410 38.79 -2.99 -19.80
C LEU A 410 38.95 -4.18 -18.84
N LYS A 411 39.62 -3.96 -17.72
CA LYS A 411 39.72 -4.95 -16.65
C LYS A 411 38.33 -5.38 -16.15
N ALA A 412 37.42 -4.43 -15.95
CA ALA A 412 36.04 -4.71 -15.57
C ALA A 412 35.28 -5.52 -16.64
N GLN A 413 35.56 -5.30 -17.93
CA GLN A 413 34.98 -6.10 -19.02
C GLN A 413 35.42 -7.57 -18.96
N TYR A 414 36.71 -7.83 -18.70
CA TYR A 414 37.21 -9.20 -18.57
C TYR A 414 36.69 -9.90 -17.31
N GLU A 415 36.59 -9.19 -16.19
CA GLU A 415 35.96 -9.71 -14.97
C GLU A 415 34.48 -10.06 -15.21
N LEU A 416 33.76 -9.24 -15.98
CA LEU A 416 32.39 -9.56 -16.40
C LEU A 416 32.34 -10.84 -17.25
N LYS A 417 33.19 -10.96 -18.28
CA LYS A 417 33.25 -12.17 -19.12
C LYS A 417 33.52 -13.42 -18.27
N LYS A 418 34.48 -13.36 -17.36
CA LYS A 418 34.80 -14.43 -16.41
C LYS A 418 33.59 -14.83 -15.55
N VAL A 419 32.90 -13.86 -14.94
CA VAL A 419 31.70 -14.09 -14.13
C VAL A 419 30.60 -14.77 -14.96
N LEU A 420 30.37 -14.32 -16.19
CA LEU A 420 29.34 -14.88 -17.06
C LEU A 420 29.64 -16.33 -17.45
N VAL A 421 30.90 -16.65 -17.76
CA VAL A 421 31.33 -18.02 -18.08
C VAL A 421 31.19 -18.94 -16.87
N GLU A 422 31.68 -18.52 -15.71
CA GLU A 422 31.68 -19.35 -14.50
C GLU A 422 30.25 -19.60 -13.99
N ALA A 423 29.43 -18.54 -13.88
CA ALA A 423 28.04 -18.68 -13.48
C ALA A 423 27.21 -19.44 -14.53
N GLY A 424 27.49 -19.24 -15.82
CA GLY A 424 26.85 -19.97 -16.92
C GLY A 424 27.12 -21.47 -16.86
N HIS A 425 28.35 -21.87 -16.53
CA HIS A 425 28.69 -23.27 -16.32
C HIS A 425 27.91 -23.90 -15.16
N GLN A 426 27.84 -23.21 -14.02
CA GLN A 426 27.06 -23.67 -12.86
C GLN A 426 25.56 -23.75 -13.16
N MET A 427 25.02 -22.84 -13.98
CA MET A 427 23.66 -22.95 -14.48
C MET A 427 23.45 -24.22 -15.29
N ALA A 428 24.37 -24.57 -16.20
CA ALA A 428 24.26 -25.77 -17.01
C ALA A 428 24.32 -27.06 -16.17
N GLU A 429 25.21 -27.13 -15.18
CA GLU A 429 25.28 -28.25 -14.24
C GLU A 429 24.00 -28.37 -13.39
N GLY A 430 23.40 -27.24 -13.00
CA GLY A 430 22.10 -27.22 -12.31
C GLY A 430 20.97 -27.78 -13.18
N GLU A 431 20.90 -27.39 -14.45
CA GLU A 431 19.88 -27.92 -15.39
C GLU A 431 20.07 -29.41 -15.66
N LYS A 432 21.31 -29.87 -15.79
CA LYS A 432 21.64 -31.30 -15.89
C LYS A 432 21.22 -32.08 -14.64
N SER A 433 21.34 -31.48 -13.46
CA SER A 433 20.90 -32.07 -12.21
C SER A 433 19.36 -32.14 -12.12
N ILE A 434 18.64 -31.13 -12.64
CA ILE A 434 17.17 -31.18 -12.78
C ILE A 434 16.75 -32.36 -13.66
N THR A 435 17.38 -32.55 -14.82
CA THR A 435 17.01 -33.65 -15.74
C THR A 435 17.33 -35.03 -15.18
N ALA A 436 18.33 -35.11 -14.31
CA ALA A 436 18.67 -36.33 -13.54
C ALA A 436 17.83 -36.50 -12.25
N GLU A 437 16.88 -35.61 -11.96
CA GLU A 437 16.10 -35.58 -10.72
C GLU A 437 16.96 -35.47 -9.43
N ALA A 438 18.19 -34.97 -9.56
CA ALA A 438 19.14 -34.74 -8.48
C ALA A 438 18.93 -33.32 -7.87
N TRP A 439 17.83 -33.16 -7.13
CA TRP A 439 17.35 -31.84 -6.71
C TRP A 439 18.29 -31.10 -5.74
N GLU A 440 19.01 -31.81 -4.87
CA GLU A 440 19.96 -31.18 -3.94
C GLU A 440 21.18 -30.62 -4.68
N GLU A 441 21.69 -31.37 -5.65
CA GLU A 441 22.79 -30.99 -6.53
C GLU A 441 22.38 -29.80 -7.42
N ALA A 442 21.15 -29.83 -7.95
CA ALA A 442 20.60 -28.73 -8.72
C ALA A 442 20.55 -27.42 -7.90
N VAL A 443 20.00 -27.48 -6.68
CA VAL A 443 19.92 -26.33 -5.77
C VAL A 443 21.32 -25.80 -5.44
N LYS A 444 22.29 -26.68 -5.17
CA LYS A 444 23.69 -26.29 -4.91
C LYS A 444 24.30 -25.54 -6.11
N ALA A 445 24.15 -26.09 -7.31
CA ALA A 445 24.69 -25.50 -8.53
C ALA A 445 24.08 -24.12 -8.83
N PHE A 446 22.75 -23.99 -8.76
CA PHE A 446 22.08 -22.70 -8.97
C PHE A 446 22.40 -21.67 -7.87
N SER A 447 22.60 -22.12 -6.63
CA SER A 447 23.04 -21.23 -5.54
C SER A 447 24.44 -20.68 -5.81
N LEU A 448 25.34 -21.52 -6.30
CA LEU A 448 26.69 -21.09 -6.69
C LEU A 448 26.65 -20.13 -7.89
N ALA A 449 25.87 -20.44 -8.93
CA ALA A 449 25.67 -19.56 -10.08
C ALA A 449 25.14 -18.18 -9.66
N TYR A 450 24.15 -18.14 -8.78
CA TYR A 450 23.61 -16.90 -8.21
C TYR A 450 24.70 -16.10 -7.49
N ASN A 451 25.44 -16.73 -6.57
CA ASN A 451 26.47 -16.05 -5.77
C ASN A 451 27.61 -15.49 -6.63
N ILE A 452 27.96 -16.16 -7.75
CA ILE A 452 28.98 -15.67 -8.68
C ILE A 452 28.46 -14.45 -9.44
N ALA A 453 27.26 -14.55 -10.03
CA ALA A 453 26.66 -13.47 -10.82
C ALA A 453 26.29 -12.24 -9.98
N ASP A 454 25.85 -12.44 -8.73
CA ASP A 454 25.43 -11.36 -7.82
C ASP A 454 26.57 -10.39 -7.47
N LYS A 455 27.84 -10.84 -7.54
CA LYS A 455 29.02 -9.98 -7.36
C LYS A 455 29.02 -8.77 -8.30
N LEU A 456 28.45 -8.93 -9.49
CA LEU A 456 28.34 -7.88 -10.51
C LEU A 456 26.88 -7.52 -10.82
N ARG A 457 25.95 -7.66 -9.86
CA ARG A 457 24.51 -7.41 -10.09
C ARG A 457 24.16 -6.03 -10.64
N LYS A 458 25.04 -5.03 -10.50
CA LYS A 458 24.82 -3.70 -11.10
C LYS A 458 24.98 -3.70 -12.63
N VAL A 459 25.60 -4.74 -13.19
CA VAL A 459 25.80 -4.92 -14.63
C VAL A 459 24.61 -5.72 -15.18
N PRO A 460 23.87 -5.22 -16.20
CA PRO A 460 22.64 -5.84 -16.67
C PRO A 460 22.75 -7.32 -17.05
N GLU A 461 23.84 -7.72 -17.70
CA GLU A 461 24.08 -9.10 -18.14
C GLU A 461 24.23 -10.05 -16.95
N ALA A 462 24.99 -9.65 -15.93
CA ALA A 462 25.19 -10.41 -14.70
C ALA A 462 23.91 -10.43 -13.85
N GLN A 463 23.18 -9.31 -13.79
CA GLN A 463 21.88 -9.24 -13.12
C GLN A 463 20.90 -10.27 -13.69
N LYS A 464 20.74 -10.29 -15.03
CA LYS A 464 19.83 -11.22 -15.72
C LYS A 464 20.18 -12.68 -15.42
N LEU A 465 21.47 -12.99 -15.35
CA LEU A 465 21.94 -14.34 -15.01
C LEU A 465 21.67 -14.68 -13.54
N ALA A 466 21.91 -13.75 -12.62
CA ALA A 466 21.61 -13.92 -11.19
C ALA A 466 20.12 -14.16 -10.94
N GLU A 467 19.24 -13.38 -11.59
CA GLU A 467 17.79 -13.56 -11.51
C GLU A 467 17.37 -14.94 -12.02
N LYS A 468 17.90 -15.37 -13.17
CA LYS A 468 17.64 -16.71 -13.73
C LYS A 468 18.14 -17.82 -12.80
N ALA A 469 19.30 -17.65 -12.18
CA ALA A 469 19.84 -18.60 -11.21
C ALA A 469 18.98 -18.69 -9.95
N ASN A 470 18.54 -17.55 -9.42
CA ASN A 470 17.67 -17.52 -8.23
C ASN A 470 16.32 -18.18 -8.50
N TYR A 471 15.74 -17.93 -9.68
CA TYR A 471 14.50 -18.57 -10.13
C TYR A 471 14.64 -20.10 -10.21
N SER A 472 15.74 -20.57 -10.80
CA SER A 472 16.00 -22.01 -10.98
C SER A 472 16.33 -22.70 -9.66
N LYS A 473 17.03 -22.01 -8.75
CA LYS A 473 17.23 -22.44 -7.36
C LYS A 473 15.90 -22.60 -6.62
N LEU A 474 14.99 -21.63 -6.74
CA LEU A 474 13.67 -21.68 -6.11
C LEU A 474 12.85 -22.87 -6.62
N PHE A 475 12.84 -23.09 -7.94
CA PHE A 475 12.24 -24.27 -8.54
C PHE A 475 12.81 -25.57 -7.98
N GLY A 476 14.14 -25.70 -7.91
CA GLY A 476 14.81 -26.86 -7.32
C GLY A 476 14.43 -27.09 -5.85
N ASN A 477 14.33 -26.03 -5.05
CA ASN A 477 13.92 -26.10 -3.64
C ASN A 477 12.49 -26.62 -3.48
N TYR A 478 11.56 -26.16 -4.31
CA TYR A 478 10.19 -26.65 -4.29
C TYR A 478 10.11 -28.13 -4.68
N CYS A 479 10.83 -28.55 -5.72
CA CYS A 479 10.86 -29.96 -6.13
C CYS A 479 11.49 -30.84 -5.03
N LEU A 480 12.59 -30.40 -4.41
CA LEU A 480 13.22 -31.08 -3.28
C LEU A 480 12.26 -31.21 -2.08
N ALA A 481 11.59 -30.13 -1.70
CA ALA A 481 10.60 -30.16 -0.61
C ALA A 481 9.44 -31.10 -0.93
N ALA A 482 8.95 -31.10 -2.18
CA ALA A 482 7.92 -32.03 -2.62
C ALA A 482 8.34 -33.51 -2.53
N THR A 483 9.63 -33.83 -2.73
CA THR A 483 10.13 -35.21 -2.54
C THR A 483 10.21 -35.63 -1.08
N LYS A 484 10.33 -34.66 -0.16
CA LYS A 484 10.46 -34.90 1.30
C LYS A 484 9.13 -34.88 2.04
N ALA A 485 8.06 -34.41 1.39
CA ALA A 485 6.73 -34.31 1.97
C ALA A 485 6.15 -35.69 2.34
N GLU A 486 5.54 -35.78 3.52
CA GLU A 486 4.97 -37.03 4.05
C GLU A 486 3.51 -37.22 3.63
N THR A 487 2.81 -36.12 3.32
CA THR A 487 1.40 -36.15 2.93
C THR A 487 1.18 -35.65 1.50
N GLN A 488 0.09 -36.07 0.88
CA GLN A 488 -0.32 -35.58 -0.44
C GLN A 488 -0.53 -34.06 -0.43
N GLU A 489 -1.15 -33.53 0.63
CA GLU A 489 -1.42 -32.10 0.77
C GLU A 489 -0.13 -31.28 0.90
N GLU A 490 0.83 -31.75 1.70
CA GLU A 490 2.15 -31.12 1.84
C GLU A 490 2.95 -31.15 0.54
N ALA A 491 2.91 -32.26 -0.20
CA ALA A 491 3.56 -32.35 -1.50
C ALA A 491 2.95 -31.35 -2.50
N LEU A 492 1.62 -31.20 -2.53
CA LEU A 492 0.93 -30.25 -3.40
C LEU A 492 1.30 -28.80 -3.09
N LYS A 493 1.53 -28.43 -1.82
CA LYS A 493 1.98 -27.08 -1.42
C LYS A 493 3.29 -26.66 -2.09
N HIS A 494 4.13 -27.61 -2.46
CA HIS A 494 5.40 -27.34 -3.14
C HIS A 494 5.34 -27.59 -4.65
N LEU A 495 4.59 -28.59 -5.11
CA LEU A 495 4.46 -28.89 -6.54
C LEU A 495 3.74 -27.81 -7.34
N LEU A 496 2.76 -27.13 -6.74
CA LEU A 496 1.99 -26.09 -7.42
C LEU A 496 2.84 -24.84 -7.73
N PRO A 497 3.56 -24.23 -6.76
CA PRO A 497 4.54 -23.19 -7.09
C PRO A 497 5.63 -23.65 -8.06
N ALA A 498 6.06 -24.92 -7.99
CA ALA A 498 7.02 -25.46 -8.96
C ALA A 498 6.43 -25.50 -10.38
N GLN A 499 5.15 -25.82 -10.53
CA GLN A 499 4.45 -25.81 -11.81
C GLN A 499 4.33 -24.39 -12.38
N ASP A 500 4.04 -23.39 -11.55
CA ASP A 500 4.00 -21.99 -11.98
C ASP A 500 5.37 -21.51 -12.47
N LEU A 501 6.44 -21.95 -11.79
CA LEU A 501 7.81 -21.61 -12.19
C LEU A 501 8.23 -22.32 -13.50
N ARG A 502 7.87 -23.59 -13.69
CA ARG A 502 8.21 -24.32 -14.92
C ARG A 502 7.02 -25.16 -15.38
N PRO A 503 6.06 -24.55 -16.10
CA PRO A 503 4.83 -25.22 -16.53
C PRO A 503 5.07 -26.45 -17.38
N ASP A 504 6.18 -26.49 -18.11
CA ASP A 504 6.53 -27.58 -19.03
C ASP A 504 7.37 -28.69 -18.40
N ASN A 505 7.72 -28.61 -17.12
CA ASN A 505 8.51 -29.64 -16.48
C ASN A 505 7.72 -30.95 -16.34
N GLU A 506 8.17 -32.01 -17.02
CA GLU A 506 7.47 -33.31 -17.04
C GLU A 506 7.38 -33.97 -15.67
N TRP A 507 8.41 -33.83 -14.83
CA TRP A 507 8.42 -34.45 -13.51
C TRP A 507 7.31 -33.85 -12.64
N VAL A 508 7.22 -32.53 -12.58
CA VAL A 508 6.15 -31.83 -11.84
C VAL A 508 4.77 -32.24 -12.34
N LYS A 509 4.54 -32.27 -13.67
CA LYS A 509 3.28 -32.74 -14.27
C LYS A 509 2.92 -34.15 -13.80
N LYS A 510 3.86 -35.10 -13.92
CA LYS A 510 3.65 -36.50 -13.50
C LYS A 510 3.36 -36.62 -12.00
N GLN A 511 4.01 -35.81 -11.15
CA GLN A 511 3.79 -35.84 -9.69
C GLN A 511 2.42 -35.26 -9.29
N LEU A 512 1.95 -34.24 -10.00
CA LEU A 512 0.61 -33.66 -9.82
C LEU A 512 -0.48 -34.64 -10.25
N GLU A 513 -0.35 -35.25 -11.43
CA GLU A 513 -1.30 -36.26 -11.95
C GLU A 513 -1.42 -37.47 -11.00
N LYS A 514 -0.29 -37.99 -10.49
CA LYS A 514 -0.27 -39.08 -9.50
C LYS A 514 -1.05 -38.75 -8.23
N ARG A 515 -1.20 -37.47 -7.91
CA ARG A 515 -1.90 -36.95 -6.73
C ARG A 515 -3.29 -36.43 -7.07
N GLY A 516 -3.84 -36.82 -8.22
CA GLY A 516 -5.23 -36.51 -8.61
C GLY A 516 -5.49 -35.03 -8.90
N TYR A 517 -4.45 -34.23 -9.11
CA TYR A 517 -4.58 -32.84 -9.53
C TYR A 517 -4.99 -32.78 -11.00
N ASP A 518 -6.16 -32.18 -11.29
CA ASP A 518 -6.62 -31.87 -12.64
C ASP A 518 -6.86 -30.35 -12.75
N PRO A 519 -5.99 -29.62 -13.48
CA PRO A 519 -6.10 -28.16 -13.60
C PRO A 519 -7.38 -27.70 -14.31
N ASN A 520 -7.99 -28.53 -15.17
CA ASN A 520 -9.21 -28.18 -15.89
C ASN A 520 -10.46 -28.35 -15.02
N LYS A 521 -10.46 -29.36 -14.13
CA LYS A 521 -11.58 -29.61 -13.21
C LYS A 521 -11.81 -28.44 -12.26
N PHE A 522 -10.73 -27.83 -11.74
CA PHE A 522 -10.81 -26.67 -10.87
C PHE A 522 -11.36 -25.43 -11.60
N LYS A 523 -10.83 -25.14 -12.79
CA LYS A 523 -11.29 -24.02 -13.63
C LYS A 523 -12.76 -24.16 -14.02
N ASN A 524 -13.20 -25.36 -14.40
CA ASN A 524 -14.59 -25.63 -14.75
C ASN A 524 -15.53 -25.47 -13.55
N ALA A 525 -15.12 -25.94 -12.36
CA ALA A 525 -15.91 -25.80 -11.14
C ALA A 525 -16.08 -24.33 -10.72
N LEU A 526 -15.03 -23.50 -10.84
CA LEU A 526 -15.13 -22.06 -10.59
C LEU A 526 -16.04 -21.36 -11.61
N GLY A 527 -15.94 -21.72 -12.89
CA GLY A 527 -16.83 -21.18 -13.94
C GLY A 527 -18.29 -21.53 -13.69
N GLU A 528 -18.57 -22.76 -13.27
CA GLU A 528 -19.93 -23.19 -12.90
C GLU A 528 -20.44 -22.45 -11.66
N ALA A 529 -19.61 -22.30 -10.62
CA ALA A 529 -19.97 -21.54 -9.43
C ALA A 529 -20.27 -20.07 -9.75
N VAL A 530 -19.47 -19.41 -10.60
CA VAL A 530 -19.74 -18.05 -11.08
C VAL A 530 -21.08 -17.98 -11.80
N SER A 531 -21.38 -18.94 -12.68
CA SER A 531 -22.66 -18.98 -13.40
C SER A 531 -23.86 -19.15 -12.46
N LEU A 532 -23.73 -19.89 -11.37
CA LEU A 532 -24.77 -20.03 -10.35
C LEU A 532 -24.99 -18.72 -9.59
N LEU A 533 -23.90 -18.01 -9.21
CA LEU A 533 -23.95 -16.78 -8.43
C LEU A 533 -24.38 -15.55 -9.26
N ASP A 534 -24.25 -15.60 -10.59
CA ASP A 534 -24.68 -14.52 -11.50
C ASP A 534 -26.19 -14.55 -11.81
N LYS A 535 -26.85 -15.70 -11.59
CA LYS A 535 -28.29 -15.85 -11.82
C LYS A 535 -29.11 -15.02 -10.82
N PRO A 536 -30.36 -14.65 -11.16
CA PRO A 536 -31.31 -14.12 -10.19
C PRO A 536 -31.39 -15.02 -8.95
N TYR A 537 -31.63 -14.41 -7.80
CA TYR A 537 -31.56 -15.09 -6.51
C TYR A 537 -32.36 -16.40 -6.47
N ASP A 538 -31.68 -17.47 -6.07
CA ASP A 538 -32.23 -18.77 -5.75
C ASP A 538 -31.43 -19.31 -4.54
N PRO A 539 -32.10 -19.64 -3.41
CA PRO A 539 -31.45 -20.23 -2.23
C PRO A 539 -30.56 -21.43 -2.56
N GLU A 540 -30.94 -22.24 -3.55
CA GLU A 540 -30.21 -23.45 -3.93
C GLU A 540 -28.94 -23.16 -4.74
N ASN A 541 -28.88 -22.02 -5.44
CA ASN A 541 -27.72 -21.68 -6.26
C ASN A 541 -26.50 -21.33 -5.39
N ALA A 542 -26.70 -20.60 -4.28
CA ALA A 542 -25.62 -20.24 -3.36
C ALA A 542 -25.02 -21.51 -2.70
N LYS A 543 -25.88 -22.41 -2.22
CA LYS A 543 -25.47 -23.68 -1.62
C LYS A 543 -24.71 -24.57 -2.59
N LYS A 544 -25.21 -24.74 -3.82
CA LYS A 544 -24.51 -25.49 -4.87
C LYS A 544 -23.16 -24.87 -5.22
N ALA A 545 -23.07 -23.54 -5.28
CA ALA A 545 -21.80 -22.86 -5.52
C ALA A 545 -20.79 -23.13 -4.38
N VAL A 546 -21.23 -23.08 -3.12
CA VAL A 546 -20.40 -23.43 -1.95
C VAL A 546 -19.90 -24.88 -2.06
N GLU A 547 -20.78 -25.84 -2.36
CA GLU A 547 -20.42 -27.25 -2.53
C GLU A 547 -19.42 -27.47 -3.67
N LEU A 548 -19.65 -26.84 -4.83
CA LEU A 548 -18.77 -26.92 -6.00
C LEU A 548 -17.38 -26.37 -5.68
N ILE A 549 -17.30 -25.19 -5.04
CA ILE A 549 -16.03 -24.57 -4.69
C ILE A 549 -15.29 -25.39 -3.63
N LYS A 550 -15.97 -25.86 -2.58
CA LYS A 550 -15.35 -26.73 -1.55
C LYS A 550 -14.85 -28.05 -2.13
N LYS A 551 -15.62 -28.68 -3.01
CA LYS A 551 -15.22 -29.92 -3.69
C LYS A 551 -14.03 -29.70 -4.64
N ALA A 552 -13.97 -28.54 -5.29
CA ALA A 552 -12.83 -28.13 -6.10
C ALA A 552 -11.59 -27.82 -5.24
N GLN A 553 -11.77 -27.23 -4.04
CA GLN A 553 -10.69 -26.93 -3.09
C GLN A 553 -10.00 -28.19 -2.54
N GLY A 554 -10.70 -29.34 -2.45
CA GLY A 554 -10.09 -30.63 -2.11
C GLY A 554 -9.03 -31.12 -3.11
N SER A 555 -8.87 -30.43 -4.24
CA SER A 555 -7.84 -30.68 -5.27
C SER A 555 -6.69 -29.66 -5.24
N GLY A 556 -6.63 -28.78 -4.24
CA GLY A 556 -5.53 -27.84 -4.01
C GLY A 556 -5.68 -26.50 -4.70
N LEU A 557 -5.77 -25.42 -3.91
CA LEU A 557 -5.00 -24.17 -4.04
C LEU A 557 -5.59 -23.10 -3.10
N ASN A 558 -4.70 -22.36 -2.43
CA ASN A 558 -4.97 -21.00 -1.91
C ASN A 558 -5.16 -20.03 -3.09
N ASN A 559 -6.15 -20.31 -3.94
CA ASN A 559 -6.49 -19.46 -5.05
C ASN A 559 -7.34 -18.31 -4.51
N GLU A 560 -6.79 -17.08 -4.55
CA GLU A 560 -7.43 -15.87 -4.01
C GLU A 560 -8.84 -15.68 -4.61
N ARG A 561 -9.04 -16.05 -5.88
CA ARG A 561 -10.33 -15.97 -6.55
C ARG A 561 -11.32 -17.01 -6.01
N ALA A 562 -10.88 -18.25 -5.79
CA ALA A 562 -11.73 -19.28 -5.20
C ALA A 562 -12.12 -18.96 -3.76
N ILE A 563 -11.19 -18.42 -2.95
CA ILE A 563 -11.46 -17.96 -1.59
C ILE A 563 -12.48 -16.81 -1.60
N THR A 564 -12.29 -15.84 -2.49
CA THR A 564 -13.21 -14.72 -2.69
C THR A 564 -14.61 -15.20 -3.04
N LEU A 565 -14.72 -16.09 -4.05
CA LEU A 565 -15.98 -16.67 -4.48
C LEU A 565 -16.65 -17.50 -3.36
N LEU A 566 -15.87 -18.27 -2.59
CA LEU A 566 -16.39 -19.06 -1.49
C LEU A 566 -16.97 -18.17 -0.39
N ASN A 567 -16.22 -17.14 0.04
CA ASN A 567 -16.70 -16.21 1.07
C ASN A 567 -17.98 -15.51 0.63
N PHE A 568 -18.05 -15.07 -0.64
CA PHE A 568 -19.26 -14.48 -1.20
C PHE A 568 -20.43 -15.48 -1.21
N ALA A 569 -20.19 -16.71 -1.67
CA ALA A 569 -21.21 -17.75 -1.74
C ALA A 569 -21.73 -18.14 -0.34
N LEU A 570 -20.86 -18.17 0.67
CA LEU A 570 -21.24 -18.41 2.07
C LEU A 570 -22.10 -17.28 2.63
N ASP A 571 -21.80 -16.02 2.32
CA ASP A 571 -22.64 -14.89 2.75
C ASP A 571 -24.01 -14.91 2.05
N ALA A 572 -24.05 -15.29 0.77
CA ALA A 572 -25.30 -15.48 0.03
C ALA A 572 -26.13 -16.65 0.60
N GLU A 573 -25.48 -17.76 0.93
CA GLU A 573 -26.08 -18.92 1.61
C GLU A 573 -26.64 -18.53 2.98
N PHE A 574 -25.87 -17.77 3.78
CA PHE A 574 -26.30 -17.26 5.07
C PHE A 574 -27.57 -16.42 4.97
N CYS A 575 -27.65 -15.49 4.02
CA CYS A 575 -28.88 -14.73 3.81
C CYS A 575 -30.04 -15.66 3.41
N ALA A 576 -29.78 -16.61 2.52
CA ALA A 576 -30.80 -17.53 2.03
C ALA A 576 -31.39 -18.43 3.13
N GLU A 577 -30.56 -18.95 4.03
CA GLU A 577 -31.00 -19.73 5.20
C GLU A 577 -31.89 -18.93 6.15
N ASN A 578 -31.78 -17.60 6.15
CA ASN A 578 -32.62 -16.70 6.93
C ASN A 578 -33.87 -16.21 6.15
N GLY A 579 -34.11 -16.73 4.94
CA GLY A 579 -35.21 -16.30 4.06
C GLY A 579 -34.99 -14.93 3.41
N MET A 580 -33.73 -14.51 3.30
CA MET A 580 -33.31 -13.17 2.89
C MET A 580 -32.45 -13.24 1.62
N VAL A 581 -32.31 -12.11 0.94
CA VAL A 581 -31.41 -11.95 -0.21
C VAL A 581 -30.21 -11.09 0.17
N LEU A 582 -29.05 -11.39 -0.40
CA LEU A 582 -27.82 -10.62 -0.16
C LEU A 582 -27.82 -9.34 -1.01
N VAL A 583 -27.91 -8.18 -0.35
CA VAL A 583 -27.67 -6.88 -0.97
C VAL A 583 -26.17 -6.68 -1.10
N ASN A 584 -25.69 -6.45 -2.32
CA ASN A 584 -24.28 -6.29 -2.63
C ASN A 584 -24.09 -5.59 -3.99
N HIS A 585 -22.89 -5.05 -4.20
CA HIS A 585 -22.43 -4.54 -5.49
C HIS A 585 -21.46 -5.50 -6.18
N TYR A 586 -21.50 -6.79 -5.85
CA TYR A 586 -20.60 -7.79 -6.41
C TYR A 586 -21.04 -8.24 -7.81
N ASP A 587 -20.07 -8.29 -8.72
CA ASP A 587 -20.16 -9.01 -9.97
C ASP A 587 -19.26 -10.27 -9.93
N PRO A 588 -19.84 -11.48 -9.85
CA PRO A 588 -19.08 -12.74 -9.86
C PRO A 588 -18.30 -13.00 -11.15
N LYS A 589 -18.56 -12.25 -12.23
CA LYS A 589 -17.80 -12.36 -13.49
C LYS A 589 -16.50 -11.57 -13.48
N ASN A 590 -16.35 -10.57 -12.60
CA ASN A 590 -15.14 -9.75 -12.54
C ASN A 590 -14.02 -10.46 -11.77
N GLU A 591 -13.02 -10.99 -12.46
CA GLU A 591 -11.91 -11.75 -11.88
C GLU A 591 -11.02 -10.95 -10.91
N ALA A 592 -10.88 -9.64 -11.10
CA ALA A 592 -10.03 -8.77 -10.27
C ALA A 592 -10.71 -8.31 -8.96
N MET A 593 -11.98 -8.65 -8.77
CA MET A 593 -12.78 -8.23 -7.62
C MET A 593 -12.36 -8.95 -6.33
N LYS A 594 -12.47 -8.24 -5.20
CA LYS A 594 -12.18 -8.74 -3.84
C LYS A 594 -13.44 -8.78 -2.98
N TRP A 595 -13.63 -9.84 -2.20
CA TRP A 595 -14.71 -9.95 -1.20
C TRP A 595 -14.12 -10.05 0.20
N THR A 596 -13.75 -8.90 0.75
CA THR A 596 -13.12 -8.79 2.07
C THR A 596 -14.06 -8.14 3.07
N ASN A 597 -13.60 -7.93 4.30
CA ASN A 597 -14.35 -7.14 5.29
C ASN A 597 -14.69 -5.73 4.80
N ARG A 598 -13.94 -5.15 3.85
CA ARG A 598 -14.26 -3.82 3.29
C ARG A 598 -15.55 -3.87 2.48
N GLU A 599 -15.63 -4.79 1.52
CA GLU A 599 -16.82 -4.94 0.67
C GLU A 599 -18.02 -5.46 1.45
N ARG A 600 -17.80 -6.37 2.41
CA ARG A 600 -18.84 -6.90 3.31
C ARG A 600 -19.48 -5.84 4.20
N ARG A 601 -18.81 -4.72 4.52
CA ARG A 601 -19.41 -3.59 5.27
C ARG A 601 -20.53 -2.90 4.50
N LEU A 602 -20.50 -2.97 3.18
CA LEU A 602 -21.55 -2.41 2.31
C LEU A 602 -22.62 -3.44 1.96
N ALA A 603 -22.49 -4.68 2.46
CA ALA A 603 -23.38 -5.79 2.17
C ALA A 603 -24.18 -6.19 3.41
N PHE A 604 -25.42 -6.59 3.19
CA PHE A 604 -26.34 -7.00 4.24
C PHE A 604 -27.43 -7.90 3.64
N CYS A 605 -28.12 -8.64 4.50
CA CYS A 605 -29.29 -9.42 4.10
C CYS A 605 -30.55 -8.56 4.24
N VAL A 606 -31.47 -8.67 3.28
CA VAL A 606 -32.81 -8.07 3.33
C VAL A 606 -33.87 -9.14 3.07
N ASP A 607 -35.00 -9.09 3.75
CA ASP A 607 -36.10 -10.01 3.48
C ASP A 607 -36.51 -9.95 2.00
N ARG A 608 -36.73 -11.13 1.43
CA ARG A 608 -37.11 -11.28 0.02
C ARG A 608 -38.46 -10.62 -0.30
N PHE A 609 -39.37 -10.65 0.67
CA PHE A 609 -40.73 -10.16 0.57
C PHE A 609 -41.04 -9.24 1.76
N GLU A 610 -42.13 -8.49 1.66
CA GLU A 610 -42.76 -7.86 2.82
C GLU A 610 -43.07 -8.90 3.90
N TYR A 611 -43.01 -8.50 5.18
CA TYR A 611 -43.23 -9.41 6.29
C TYR A 611 -44.66 -9.99 6.28
N VAL A 612 -44.77 -11.31 6.36
CA VAL A 612 -46.05 -12.04 6.46
C VAL A 612 -46.04 -12.85 7.76
N GLU A 613 -47.11 -12.73 8.55
CA GLU A 613 -47.28 -13.56 9.74
C GLU A 613 -47.39 -15.04 9.38
N LYS A 614 -46.98 -15.90 10.31
CA LYS A 614 -47.16 -17.34 10.16
C LYS A 614 -48.64 -17.66 9.87
N ASP A 615 -48.89 -18.44 8.82
CA ASP A 615 -50.21 -18.85 8.32
C ASP A 615 -51.04 -17.73 7.64
N ALA A 616 -50.53 -16.50 7.54
CA ALA A 616 -51.15 -15.42 6.77
C ALA A 616 -50.76 -15.49 5.28
N LYS A 617 -51.58 -14.85 4.42
CA LYS A 617 -51.33 -14.74 2.96
C LYS A 617 -51.04 -13.32 2.49
N LEU A 618 -51.31 -12.33 3.33
CA LEU A 618 -51.15 -10.91 3.02
C LEU A 618 -50.07 -10.30 3.92
N PRO A 619 -49.41 -9.22 3.47
CA PRO A 619 -48.39 -8.54 4.28
C PRO A 619 -48.99 -8.02 5.59
N LYS A 620 -48.18 -8.06 6.66
CA LYS A 620 -48.58 -7.55 7.96
C LYS A 620 -48.57 -6.02 7.92
N VAL A 621 -49.77 -5.45 7.97
CA VAL A 621 -50.01 -4.00 8.01
C VAL A 621 -50.67 -3.57 9.31
N ASN A 622 -50.95 -2.28 9.45
CA ASN A 622 -51.58 -1.71 10.65
C ASN A 622 -50.77 -1.97 11.92
N VAL A 623 -49.45 -1.87 11.79
CA VAL A 623 -48.47 -1.96 12.86
C VAL A 623 -47.78 -0.62 13.05
N SER A 624 -47.43 -0.33 14.30
CA SER A 624 -46.55 0.79 14.64
C SER A 624 -45.11 0.46 14.28
N TRP A 625 -44.26 1.47 14.18
CA TRP A 625 -42.83 1.27 13.95
C TRP A 625 -42.18 0.41 15.05
N VAL A 626 -42.61 0.58 16.31
CA VAL A 626 -42.09 -0.18 17.46
C VAL A 626 -42.43 -1.66 17.34
N GLU A 627 -43.67 -1.97 16.96
CA GLU A 627 -44.12 -3.34 16.74
C GLU A 627 -43.38 -3.97 15.56
N ALA A 628 -43.25 -3.26 14.44
CA ALA A 628 -42.50 -3.72 13.27
C ALA A 628 -41.04 -4.08 13.62
N ARG A 629 -40.33 -3.18 14.32
CA ARG A 629 -38.95 -3.44 14.75
C ARG A 629 -38.87 -4.61 15.73
N GLN A 630 -39.78 -4.68 16.71
CA GLN A 630 -39.77 -5.77 17.69
C GLN A 630 -39.95 -7.13 17.00
N ILE A 631 -40.84 -7.23 16.01
CA ILE A 631 -41.04 -8.46 15.23
C ILE A 631 -39.75 -8.86 14.50
N CYS A 632 -39.02 -7.90 13.93
CA CYS A 632 -37.72 -8.19 13.31
C CYS A 632 -36.67 -8.65 14.32
N LEU A 633 -36.60 -8.01 15.49
CA LEU A 633 -35.67 -8.37 16.57
C LEU A 633 -35.96 -9.77 17.12
N ASP A 634 -37.23 -10.12 17.31
CA ASP A 634 -37.67 -11.45 17.76
C ASP A 634 -37.29 -12.56 16.75
N ALA A 635 -37.15 -12.21 15.47
CA ALA A 635 -36.67 -13.10 14.42
C ALA A 635 -35.12 -13.15 14.29
N GLY A 636 -34.38 -12.47 15.19
CA GLY A 636 -32.92 -12.36 15.12
C GLY A 636 -32.43 -11.55 13.91
N LYS A 637 -33.24 -10.58 13.49
CA LYS A 637 -32.98 -9.57 12.44
C LYS A 637 -33.15 -8.18 13.07
N ASP A 638 -33.23 -7.12 12.27
CA ASP A 638 -33.63 -5.78 12.70
C ASP A 638 -34.51 -5.15 11.62
N LEU A 639 -35.20 -4.05 11.93
CA LEU A 639 -35.89 -3.28 10.90
C LEU A 639 -34.86 -2.67 9.94
N CYS A 640 -35.11 -2.71 8.63
CA CYS A 640 -34.20 -2.09 7.67
C CYS A 640 -34.05 -0.59 7.93
N SER A 641 -32.82 -0.07 7.85
CA SER A 641 -32.62 1.38 7.77
C SER A 641 -33.12 1.91 6.43
N PHE A 642 -33.45 3.20 6.34
CA PHE A 642 -33.90 3.77 5.07
C PHE A 642 -32.82 3.62 3.97
N ALA A 643 -31.54 3.82 4.30
CA ALA A 643 -30.44 3.60 3.37
C ALA A 643 -30.35 2.14 2.92
N HIS A 644 -30.43 1.17 3.84
CA HIS A 644 -30.43 -0.24 3.49
C HIS A 644 -31.66 -0.62 2.65
N TRP A 645 -32.83 -0.09 2.98
CA TRP A 645 -34.04 -0.30 2.22
C TRP A 645 -33.92 0.24 0.79
N GLN A 646 -33.38 1.46 0.64
CA GLN A 646 -33.18 2.08 -0.66
C GLN A 646 -32.11 1.36 -1.50
N GLU A 647 -30.99 0.97 -0.90
CA GLU A 647 -29.96 0.17 -1.59
C GLU A 647 -30.50 -1.21 -2.00
N ALA A 648 -31.28 -1.86 -1.13
CA ALA A 648 -31.98 -3.08 -1.47
C ALA A 648 -32.91 -2.85 -2.66
N CYS A 649 -33.71 -1.78 -2.67
CA CYS A 649 -34.65 -1.48 -3.76
C CYS A 649 -33.93 -1.33 -5.11
N LYS A 650 -32.87 -0.52 -5.17
CA LYS A 650 -32.09 -0.25 -6.39
C LYS A 650 -31.25 -1.45 -6.84
N ALA A 651 -30.79 -2.26 -5.89
CA ALA A 651 -29.89 -3.38 -6.10
C ALA A 651 -28.67 -3.00 -6.96
N LYS A 652 -28.33 -3.78 -8.00
CA LYS A 652 -27.14 -3.56 -8.84
C LYS A 652 -27.30 -2.46 -9.91
N SER A 653 -28.44 -1.79 -10.01
CA SER A 653 -28.73 -0.86 -11.09
C SER A 653 -28.44 0.59 -10.69
N LEU A 654 -27.31 1.12 -11.14
CA LEU A 654 -26.97 2.55 -10.98
C LEU A 654 -28.00 3.38 -11.75
N GLY A 655 -28.88 4.10 -11.03
CA GLY A 655 -29.93 4.94 -11.62
C GLY A 655 -31.35 4.36 -11.55
N ALA A 656 -31.55 3.17 -10.96
CA ALA A 656 -32.90 2.61 -10.80
C ALA A 656 -33.85 3.55 -10.04
N ILE A 657 -35.00 3.81 -10.65
CA ILE A 657 -36.11 4.56 -10.04
C ILE A 657 -37.08 3.58 -9.37
N TYR A 658 -37.25 2.39 -9.98
CA TYR A 658 -38.08 1.29 -9.52
C TYR A 658 -37.21 0.04 -9.29
N PRO A 659 -37.70 -0.98 -8.55
CA PRO A 659 -36.92 -2.19 -8.28
C PRO A 659 -36.42 -2.90 -9.54
N PHE A 660 -37.19 -2.82 -10.62
CA PHE A 660 -36.93 -3.49 -11.90
C PHE A 660 -36.31 -2.57 -12.97
N GLY A 661 -35.99 -1.30 -12.67
CA GLY A 661 -35.34 -0.38 -13.62
C GLY A 661 -35.78 1.08 -13.52
N GLU A 662 -35.59 1.84 -14.60
CA GLU A 662 -35.84 3.28 -14.65
C GLU A 662 -37.30 3.64 -14.98
N GLU A 663 -37.99 2.82 -15.77
CA GLU A 663 -39.34 3.11 -16.28
C GLU A 663 -40.36 2.07 -15.80
N ALA A 664 -41.51 2.56 -15.32
CA ALA A 664 -42.68 1.74 -15.01
C ALA A 664 -43.64 1.70 -16.20
N LYS A 665 -44.09 0.50 -16.62
CA LYS A 665 -45.05 0.28 -17.72
C LYS A 665 -46.48 0.07 -17.22
N GLY A 666 -46.68 0.02 -15.90
CA GLY A 666 -47.96 0.20 -15.22
C GLY A 666 -48.56 -1.06 -14.57
N ASP A 667 -48.12 -2.26 -14.94
CA ASP A 667 -48.64 -3.53 -14.40
C ASP A 667 -47.64 -4.30 -13.54
N GLU A 668 -46.40 -3.79 -13.42
CA GLU A 668 -45.30 -4.52 -12.82
C GLU A 668 -45.51 -4.78 -11.33
N CYS A 669 -46.03 -3.79 -10.59
CA CYS A 669 -46.25 -3.84 -9.16
C CYS A 669 -47.73 -3.53 -8.82
N ASN A 670 -48.10 -3.72 -7.56
CA ASN A 670 -49.44 -3.41 -7.06
C ASN A 670 -49.56 -1.91 -6.75
N TRP A 671 -50.16 -1.14 -7.67
CA TRP A 671 -50.45 0.29 -7.53
C TRP A 671 -51.90 0.59 -7.86
N GLN A 672 -52.41 1.69 -7.31
CA GLN A 672 -53.77 2.19 -7.54
C GLN A 672 -54.87 1.10 -7.48
N SER A 673 -54.78 0.18 -6.52
CA SER A 673 -55.71 -0.91 -6.29
C SER A 673 -56.49 -0.75 -4.98
N GLU A 674 -57.40 -1.69 -4.70
CA GLU A 674 -58.29 -1.66 -3.53
C GLU A 674 -57.62 -2.18 -2.24
N GLY A 675 -56.50 -2.88 -2.34
CA GLY A 675 -55.88 -3.54 -1.19
C GLY A 675 -54.49 -4.15 -1.47
N PRO A 676 -53.79 -4.58 -0.41
CA PRO A 676 -52.56 -5.33 -0.58
C PRO A 676 -52.84 -6.72 -1.18
N GLU A 677 -51.90 -7.18 -2.00
CA GLU A 677 -51.86 -8.51 -2.58
C GLU A 677 -50.86 -9.39 -1.81
N ALA A 678 -50.89 -10.70 -2.07
CA ALA A 678 -49.88 -11.60 -1.51
C ALA A 678 -48.48 -11.20 -2.03
N PRO A 679 -47.46 -11.10 -1.18
CA PRO A 679 -46.12 -10.72 -1.63
C PRO A 679 -45.60 -11.67 -2.70
N GLY A 680 -44.96 -11.13 -3.73
CA GLY A 680 -44.44 -11.87 -4.88
C GLY A 680 -45.49 -12.29 -5.92
N SER A 681 -46.78 -11.97 -5.72
CA SER A 681 -47.84 -12.25 -6.70
C SER A 681 -47.65 -11.52 -8.04
N ARG A 682 -46.85 -10.44 -8.03
CA ARG A 682 -46.44 -9.64 -9.17
C ARG A 682 -45.01 -10.02 -9.59
N PRO A 683 -44.80 -11.00 -10.48
CA PRO A 683 -43.47 -11.55 -10.75
C PRO A 683 -42.51 -10.56 -11.42
N LYS A 684 -43.02 -9.45 -11.97
CA LYS A 684 -42.22 -8.35 -12.54
C LYS A 684 -41.81 -7.31 -11.49
N CYS A 685 -42.43 -7.29 -10.31
CA CYS A 685 -42.10 -6.38 -9.21
C CYS A 685 -40.91 -6.91 -8.40
N VAL A 686 -39.78 -7.14 -9.08
CA VAL A 686 -38.59 -7.78 -8.50
C VAL A 686 -37.33 -7.12 -9.04
N ASN A 687 -36.33 -6.96 -8.17
CA ASN A 687 -35.03 -6.45 -8.56
C ASN A 687 -34.02 -7.56 -8.90
N THR A 688 -32.80 -7.16 -9.25
CA THR A 688 -31.73 -8.09 -9.68
C THR A 688 -31.22 -9.02 -8.58
N ILE A 689 -31.44 -8.70 -7.30
CA ILE A 689 -31.10 -9.54 -6.15
C ILE A 689 -32.29 -10.37 -5.66
N GLY A 690 -33.46 -10.27 -6.31
CA GLY A 690 -34.65 -11.05 -5.98
C GLY A 690 -35.50 -10.51 -4.83
N ALA A 691 -35.33 -9.26 -4.41
CA ALA A 691 -36.26 -8.62 -3.49
C ALA A 691 -37.50 -8.13 -4.24
N TYR A 692 -38.67 -8.50 -3.72
CA TYR A 692 -39.97 -8.22 -4.30
C TYR A 692 -40.66 -7.06 -3.60
N ASP A 693 -41.62 -6.46 -4.30
CA ASP A 693 -42.62 -5.54 -3.76
C ASP A 693 -42.00 -4.33 -3.05
N MET A 694 -40.79 -3.91 -3.44
CA MET A 694 -40.14 -2.69 -2.92
C MET A 694 -40.71 -1.40 -3.54
N SER A 695 -41.84 -1.51 -4.24
CA SER A 695 -42.57 -0.43 -4.90
C SER A 695 -44.05 -0.80 -4.94
N GLY A 696 -44.89 -0.04 -4.25
CA GLY A 696 -46.31 -0.36 -4.13
C GLY A 696 -46.56 -1.50 -3.16
N ASN A 697 -47.68 -2.20 -3.31
CA ASN A 697 -48.22 -3.17 -2.36
C ASN A 697 -48.40 -2.59 -0.94
N VAL A 698 -47.40 -2.62 -0.05
CA VAL A 698 -47.45 -1.84 1.20
C VAL A 698 -46.24 -0.91 1.30
N ALA A 699 -46.48 0.27 1.85
CA ALA A 699 -45.37 1.15 2.19
C ALA A 699 -44.68 0.60 3.44
N GLU A 700 -43.37 0.79 3.59
CA GLU A 700 -42.62 0.05 4.61
C GLU A 700 -41.97 0.95 5.65
N TRP A 701 -42.22 0.66 6.92
CA TRP A 701 -41.47 1.26 8.01
C TRP A 701 -39.97 0.98 7.86
N THR A 702 -39.17 2.03 8.00
CA THR A 702 -37.71 1.93 8.06
C THR A 702 -37.19 2.61 9.32
N ARG A 703 -36.03 2.19 9.81
CA ARG A 703 -35.35 2.87 10.91
C ARG A 703 -34.44 3.99 10.40
N PRO A 704 -34.15 4.99 11.24
CA PRO A 704 -33.11 5.97 10.93
C PRO A 704 -31.76 5.28 10.66
N ASN A 705 -30.96 5.85 9.76
CA ASN A 705 -29.64 5.29 9.38
C ASN A 705 -28.69 5.23 10.59
N ASP A 706 -28.63 6.33 11.35
CA ASP A 706 -27.66 6.52 12.43
C ASP A 706 -28.20 6.08 13.80
N MET A 707 -29.22 5.20 13.83
CA MET A 707 -29.85 4.78 15.08
C MET A 707 -28.94 3.78 15.84
N PRO A 708 -28.42 4.12 17.04
CA PRO A 708 -27.60 3.21 17.83
C PRO A 708 -28.40 2.03 18.39
N ASP A 709 -27.75 0.90 18.61
CA ASP A 709 -28.37 -0.26 19.25
C ASP A 709 -28.89 0.09 20.64
N GLY A 710 -30.17 -0.21 20.90
CA GLY A 710 -30.81 -0.01 22.22
C GLY A 710 -31.47 1.35 22.47
N GLU A 711 -31.50 2.28 21.51
CA GLU A 711 -32.26 3.54 21.67
C GLU A 711 -33.78 3.41 21.56
N LYS A 712 -34.49 4.35 22.22
CA LYS A 712 -35.96 4.46 22.21
C LYS A 712 -36.47 4.76 20.80
N ALA A 713 -37.70 4.33 20.52
CA ALA A 713 -38.37 4.59 19.25
C ALA A 713 -38.38 6.10 18.91
N PRO A 714 -38.11 6.49 17.66
CA PRO A 714 -38.11 7.89 17.27
C PRO A 714 -39.54 8.44 17.32
N ALA A 715 -39.71 9.76 17.47
CA ALA A 715 -41.05 10.37 17.42
C ALA A 715 -41.69 10.22 16.02
N GLN A 716 -40.85 10.24 14.99
CA GLN A 716 -41.22 10.07 13.59
C GLN A 716 -40.27 9.08 12.92
N ALA A 717 -40.78 8.28 11.99
CA ALA A 717 -39.99 7.30 11.25
C ALA A 717 -40.24 7.42 9.74
N ASN A 718 -39.20 7.11 8.97
CA ASN A 718 -39.23 7.08 7.52
C ASN A 718 -39.99 5.87 7.01
N ILE A 719 -40.67 6.06 5.89
CA ILE A 719 -41.44 5.04 5.18
C ILE A 719 -40.91 5.00 3.75
N GLY A 720 -40.44 3.82 3.34
CA GLY A 720 -39.91 3.57 2.01
C GLY A 720 -40.99 3.18 1.02
N GLY A 721 -40.80 3.63 -0.23
CA GLY A 721 -41.55 3.16 -1.37
C GLY A 721 -42.93 3.81 -1.44
N GLY A 722 -43.97 2.99 -1.50
CA GLY A 722 -45.35 3.45 -1.58
C GLY A 722 -46.26 2.25 -1.38
N HIS A 723 -47.56 2.48 -1.31
CA HIS A 723 -48.53 1.42 -1.02
C HIS A 723 -49.44 1.18 -2.22
N PHE A 724 -50.33 0.19 -2.09
CA PHE A 724 -51.28 -0.21 -3.12
C PHE A 724 -52.20 0.90 -3.63
N LYS A 725 -52.36 2.04 -2.93
CA LYS A 725 -53.13 3.20 -3.44
C LYS A 725 -52.25 4.28 -4.08
N SER A 726 -50.93 4.20 -3.91
CA SER A 726 -49.98 5.12 -4.52
C SER A 726 -49.96 4.95 -6.03
N GLY A 727 -49.69 6.03 -6.77
CA GLY A 727 -49.30 5.93 -8.16
C GLY A 727 -47.82 5.52 -8.29
N PRO A 728 -47.36 5.08 -9.48
CA PRO A 728 -45.98 4.65 -9.68
C PRO A 728 -44.95 5.71 -9.25
N LYS A 729 -45.21 6.99 -9.55
CA LYS A 729 -44.32 8.12 -9.21
C LYS A 729 -44.16 8.34 -7.71
N ASP A 730 -45.12 7.91 -6.90
CA ASP A 730 -45.10 8.06 -5.45
C ASP A 730 -44.56 6.81 -4.76
N ALA A 731 -44.29 5.73 -5.51
CA ALA A 731 -43.87 4.43 -5.00
C ALA A 731 -42.45 4.03 -5.46
N THR A 732 -41.57 5.00 -5.68
CA THR A 732 -40.21 4.77 -6.20
C THR A 732 -39.24 4.29 -5.11
N CYS A 733 -38.07 3.78 -5.49
CA CYS A 733 -36.96 3.51 -4.55
C CYS A 733 -36.44 4.78 -3.84
N TRP A 734 -36.85 5.95 -4.30
CA TRP A 734 -36.48 7.26 -3.75
C TRP A 734 -37.60 7.89 -2.92
N SER A 735 -38.77 7.26 -2.88
CA SER A 735 -39.90 7.74 -2.10
C SER A 735 -39.58 7.61 -0.61
N ASP A 736 -39.56 8.76 0.06
CA ASP A 736 -39.35 8.90 1.49
C ASP A 736 -40.50 9.71 2.08
N VAL A 737 -41.30 9.07 2.93
CA VAL A 737 -42.39 9.74 3.65
C VAL A 737 -42.21 9.53 5.14
N THR A 738 -42.32 10.61 5.91
CA THR A 738 -42.23 10.54 7.36
C THR A 738 -43.60 10.46 8.01
N ALA A 739 -43.77 9.57 9.00
CA ALA A 739 -44.98 9.51 9.82
C ALA A 739 -44.67 9.28 11.30
N SER A 740 -45.64 9.54 12.17
CA SER A 740 -45.48 9.28 13.61
C SER A 740 -45.24 7.78 13.86
N ALA A 741 -44.18 7.46 14.59
CA ALA A 741 -43.78 6.07 14.86
C ALA A 741 -44.81 5.29 15.70
N ALA A 742 -45.65 6.00 16.46
CA ALA A 742 -46.77 5.43 17.21
C ALA A 742 -48.02 5.18 16.35
N GLY A 743 -48.07 5.76 15.15
CA GLY A 743 -49.19 5.63 14.22
C GLY A 743 -49.25 4.24 13.61
N LYS A 744 -50.47 3.77 13.35
CA LYS A 744 -50.75 2.53 12.62
C LYS A 744 -51.62 2.86 11.41
N LYS A 745 -51.27 2.32 10.25
CA LYS A 745 -52.06 2.49 9.02
C LYS A 745 -52.21 1.17 8.27
N PRO A 746 -53.37 0.90 7.64
CA PRO A 746 -53.59 -0.31 6.86
C PRO A 746 -52.73 -0.38 5.59
N GLU A 747 -52.12 0.74 5.17
CA GLU A 747 -51.22 0.80 4.03
C GLU A 747 -49.74 0.58 4.38
N ILE A 748 -49.39 0.53 5.67
CA ILE A 748 -48.00 0.47 6.12
C ILE A 748 -47.69 -0.88 6.76
N GLY A 749 -46.71 -1.58 6.19
CA GLY A 749 -46.07 -2.78 6.73
C GLY A 749 -44.57 -2.56 6.93
N PHE A 750 -43.76 -3.61 6.75
CA PHE A 750 -42.32 -3.58 6.95
C PHE A 750 -41.63 -4.81 6.36
N ARG A 751 -40.30 -4.74 6.29
CA ARG A 751 -39.42 -5.89 6.04
C ARG A 751 -38.19 -5.80 6.95
N CYS A 752 -37.56 -6.94 7.22
CA CYS A 752 -36.40 -7.01 8.09
C CYS A 752 -35.07 -7.05 7.32
N CYS A 753 -34.02 -6.55 7.95
CA CYS A 753 -32.64 -6.58 7.48
C CYS A 753 -31.74 -7.26 8.52
N LYS A 754 -30.61 -7.81 8.08
CA LYS A 754 -29.63 -8.45 8.96
C LYS A 754 -28.22 -8.19 8.45
N ILE A 755 -27.33 -7.75 9.33
CA ILE A 755 -25.93 -7.53 8.99
C ILE A 755 -25.23 -8.90 8.88
N LEU A 756 -24.27 -9.00 7.96
CA LEU A 756 -23.46 -10.19 7.79
C LEU A 756 -22.57 -10.43 9.03
N PRO A 757 -22.36 -11.69 9.46
CA PRO A 757 -21.44 -12.00 10.54
C PRO A 757 -19.98 -11.65 10.15
N GLY A 758 -19.04 -11.57 11.09
CA GLY A 758 -17.61 -11.47 10.72
C GLY A 758 -17.16 -12.68 9.89
N LEU A 759 -16.18 -12.51 8.99
CA LEU A 759 -15.60 -13.66 8.29
C LEU A 759 -15.04 -14.64 9.34
N PRO A 760 -15.25 -15.96 9.18
CA PRO A 760 -14.57 -16.92 10.04
C PRO A 760 -13.05 -16.68 9.95
N LYS A 761 -12.35 -16.77 11.09
CA LYS A 761 -10.88 -16.76 11.08
C LYS A 761 -10.44 -17.96 10.23
N GLN A 762 -9.81 -17.68 9.09
CA GLN A 762 -9.21 -18.71 8.23
C GLN A 762 -8.03 -19.37 8.92
#